data_AF-A0A1Q3MP32-F1
#
_entry.id   AF-A0A1Q3MP32-F1
#
_cell.length_a   1.000
_cell.length_b   1.000
_cell.length_c   1.000
_cell.angle_alpha   90.00
_cell.angle_beta   90.00
_cell.angle_gamma   90.00
#
_symmetry.space_group_name_H-M   'P 1'
#
loop_
_entity.id
_entity.type
_entity.pdbx_description
1 polymer ?
#
loop_
_entity_poly.entity_id
_entity_poly.type
_entity_poly.pdbx_seq_one_letter_code
_entity_poly.pdbx_strand_id
1 'polypeptide(L)'
;MNFRIRILAFALAAMSIWTSVSALADNSMGSKVNVFVPPRRWALVIGASRYQSIGALKYASADAKLFANTLKETFQYQPETVELLTDDPDSGKTPDAKSITAALDRQIADKRLDKGDLFIFYFAGHGVGTPEGDMLLPTDATTQNAAKVGLPVKAVLDRFVKAGLKNVVVIADACRAGEKNTFGAELQALGKQANIAVLLGCSPGARSYEYPQLGHGVFTSFLAKALKSKTLRSPLTGALWTSKVAEEVQSKVLDYTARDYPESPQKPSILTEKSQDVLLGAFESSVDDPAAVRAIQKESEGLSQDKKCDALTLFASDLYSSHKVEESIEVFKVLDQLDALTPMNRYLYSLALRERGRYAEAVREYDKIQKSDAQPLIRELVTAFNPSRLIAPDVRLQAAEKAWDMEPAEWVGFVVWASCQMYGSKADANAILEKLLASDVLSPRARKFFEGIQAANAGNWRAALASYDSCEKIEGDTPGVDLIDAYRFIGLTFLGDTDAVVALLRKNGEDPQNGTKSLLTLAEYYKEQGQADLMMATVKAALANNPEPDDLLWALRIVALRYPEIMPVLKEKAALYPFAWKAAVAKLWANADQGSGSVQASIDEALKFCDDEFTVMFEYLRLLDEQLDEMLAKGLIAKDFYLQTQVAYSSIMAENVDEFGYDPYAWLLLNKFGLMSEKYEQVLALYNLKLGALADRGSLEPMLRAPYFYAAVCMGDEKRTEQLWKLQGFHPADIRDCALVRSISFALRGQIAEAKAAMPAQLPSPVFRPALKALRAYIDVREGKPADLESLVAGAQKEPAALQILALAYVAKKDWKHAEPLLKKVAFERQLIFTFVQARTVKTLFDRYVSTKRIKEANEIAYTVMTSAYGNPLYREIGFDGPPDVKKFVGTIQMDTGAFDLLPDIVRGHIKLTFTSAGAVSGSGAMGDYPLSVTGKIDGYGNLQATLKAHDRVWRMTGKVAPPHLYKELPQFQSLGQIFLLLEPNGQALFYMCQPSKQKTAPPKKRGL
;
A
#
# COMPACT_ATOMS: atom_id res chain seq x y z
N MET A 1 -28.68 -22.81 -24.69
CA MET A 1 -28.36 -24.15 -25.25
C MET A 1 -27.96 -23.95 -26.72
N ASN A 2 -26.85 -24.54 -27.16
CA ASN A 2 -26.33 -24.61 -28.55
C ASN A 2 -25.63 -23.40 -29.21
N PHE A 3 -24.49 -22.99 -28.64
CA PHE A 3 -23.35 -22.45 -29.41
C PHE A 3 -22.05 -23.26 -29.15
N ARG A 4 -21.98 -23.92 -27.98
CA ARG A 4 -20.92 -24.87 -27.57
C ARG A 4 -20.84 -26.19 -28.38
N ILE A 5 -21.83 -26.50 -29.22
CA ILE A 5 -21.84 -27.75 -30.03
C ILE A 5 -21.19 -27.55 -31.41
N ARG A 6 -21.00 -26.31 -31.89
CA ARG A 6 -20.46 -26.06 -33.23
C ARG A 6 -18.95 -25.84 -33.28
N ILE A 7 -18.30 -25.54 -32.16
CA ILE A 7 -16.83 -25.35 -32.13
C ILE A 7 -16.09 -26.66 -31.80
N LEU A 8 -16.78 -27.64 -31.20
CA LEU A 8 -16.29 -29.03 -31.11
C LEU A 8 -16.25 -29.74 -32.49
N ALA A 9 -16.94 -29.22 -33.51
CA ALA A 9 -16.88 -29.76 -34.87
C ALA A 9 -15.65 -29.29 -35.66
N PHE A 10 -14.93 -28.27 -35.18
CA PHE A 10 -13.66 -27.82 -35.78
C PHE A 10 -12.42 -28.35 -35.05
N ALA A 11 -12.63 -29.03 -33.91
CA ALA A 11 -11.61 -29.75 -33.15
C ALA A 11 -11.40 -31.21 -33.62
N LEU A 12 -12.07 -31.67 -34.70
CA LEU A 12 -12.08 -33.09 -35.10
C LEU A 12 -11.79 -33.37 -36.59
N ALA A 13 -11.38 -32.37 -37.39
CA ALA A 13 -11.13 -32.56 -38.83
C ALA A 13 -9.72 -32.14 -39.31
N ALA A 14 -8.72 -32.13 -38.42
CA ALA A 14 -7.32 -32.04 -38.83
C ALA A 14 -6.39 -32.67 -37.77
N MET A 15 -6.60 -33.97 -37.52
CA MET A 15 -5.57 -34.86 -37.01
C MET A 15 -5.47 -36.08 -37.94
N SER A 16 -4.25 -36.64 -38.07
CA SER A 16 -3.76 -37.78 -38.87
C SER A 16 -3.19 -37.40 -40.26
N ILE A 17 -1.93 -37.69 -40.63
CA ILE A 17 -1.09 -38.92 -40.53
C ILE A 17 0.41 -38.49 -40.41
N TRP A 18 1.27 -38.75 -39.40
CA TRP A 18 1.85 -39.96 -38.72
C TRP A 18 2.79 -40.82 -39.61
N THR A 19 4.08 -41.04 -39.32
CA THR A 19 4.73 -41.87 -38.26
C THR A 19 6.27 -41.73 -38.37
N SER A 20 7.15 -42.02 -37.40
CA SER A 20 7.27 -43.17 -36.48
C SER A 20 7.97 -42.71 -35.17
N VAL A 21 7.83 -43.29 -33.99
CA VAL A 21 7.78 -44.70 -33.58
C VAL A 21 7.03 -44.79 -32.25
N SER A 22 6.14 -45.77 -32.12
CA SER A 22 5.90 -46.42 -30.83
C SER A 22 5.45 -47.84 -31.10
N ALA A 23 6.26 -48.81 -30.68
CA ALA A 23 5.81 -50.18 -30.47
C ALA A 23 6.41 -50.66 -29.14
N LEU A 24 5.52 -50.70 -28.14
CA LEU A 24 5.31 -51.78 -27.17
C LEU A 24 6.56 -52.53 -26.66
N ALA A 25 6.84 -52.42 -25.36
CA ALA A 25 6.58 -53.50 -24.41
C ALA A 25 6.90 -53.05 -22.98
N ASP A 26 5.95 -53.35 -22.11
CA ASP A 26 6.01 -53.31 -20.66
C ASP A 26 7.11 -54.24 -20.11
N ASN A 27 7.85 -53.80 -19.09
CA ASN A 27 8.05 -54.58 -17.88
C ASN A 27 8.93 -53.85 -16.86
N SER A 28 8.30 -53.59 -15.71
CA SER A 28 8.87 -53.72 -14.36
C SER A 28 10.37 -53.49 -14.17
N MET A 29 10.71 -52.42 -13.47
CA MET A 29 11.50 -52.54 -12.24
C MET A 29 11.22 -51.30 -11.40
N GLY A 30 10.79 -51.51 -10.16
CA GLY A 30 10.57 -50.43 -9.20
C GLY A 30 11.87 -49.66 -9.00
N SER A 31 12.00 -48.51 -9.64
CA SER A 31 12.96 -47.51 -9.20
C SER A 31 12.35 -46.86 -7.96
N LYS A 32 13.09 -46.91 -6.85
CA LYS A 32 12.81 -46.08 -5.68
C LYS A 32 12.80 -44.64 -6.19
N VAL A 33 11.62 -44.03 -6.28
CA VAL A 33 11.51 -42.60 -6.56
C VAL A 33 12.23 -41.90 -5.41
N ASN A 34 13.33 -41.21 -5.72
CA ASN A 34 14.01 -40.40 -4.71
C ASN A 34 13.16 -39.15 -4.48
N VAL A 35 12.58 -39.06 -3.28
CA VAL A 35 11.67 -37.98 -2.90
C VAL A 35 12.45 -36.93 -2.11
N PHE A 36 12.21 -35.65 -2.39
CA PHE A 36 12.72 -34.49 -1.65
C PHE A 36 11.61 -34.02 -0.71
N VAL A 37 11.65 -34.38 0.57
CA VAL A 37 10.50 -34.23 1.49
C VAL A 37 10.99 -33.62 2.80
N PRO A 38 10.15 -32.89 3.55
CA PRO A 38 10.49 -32.41 4.89
C PRO A 38 11.26 -33.44 5.73
N PRO A 39 12.25 -33.00 6.53
CA PRO A 39 13.27 -33.86 7.14
C PRO A 39 12.66 -35.02 7.93
N ARG A 40 11.53 -34.81 8.61
CA ARG A 40 10.64 -35.88 9.06
C ARG A 40 9.17 -35.53 8.79
N ARG A 41 8.34 -36.58 8.77
CA ARG A 41 6.91 -36.47 8.50
C ARG A 41 6.14 -37.35 9.44
N TRP A 42 5.08 -36.78 9.99
CA TRP A 42 4.27 -37.40 11.01
C TRP A 42 2.84 -37.49 10.52
N ALA A 43 2.16 -38.57 10.88
CA ALA A 43 0.75 -38.69 10.61
C ALA A 43 0.03 -39.36 11.78
N LEU A 44 -1.11 -38.78 12.15
CA LEU A 44 -2.13 -39.43 12.94
C LEU A 44 -3.32 -39.70 12.02
N VAL A 45 -3.58 -40.98 11.76
CA VAL A 45 -4.59 -41.44 10.81
C VAL A 45 -5.66 -42.20 11.58
N ILE A 46 -6.89 -41.67 11.59
CA ILE A 46 -8.01 -42.19 12.38
C ILE A 46 -9.14 -42.65 11.45
N GLY A 47 -9.65 -43.86 11.67
CA GLY A 47 -10.86 -44.38 11.03
C GLY A 47 -11.86 -44.87 12.08
N ALA A 48 -12.99 -44.18 12.22
CA ALA A 48 -14.04 -44.50 13.19
C ALA A 48 -15.29 -45.00 12.46
N SER A 49 -15.52 -46.33 12.48
CA SER A 49 -16.57 -47.02 11.73
C SER A 49 -17.73 -47.52 12.61
N ARG A 50 -17.44 -48.02 13.82
CA ARG A 50 -18.34 -48.77 14.70
C ARG A 50 -18.73 -47.91 15.90
N TYR A 51 -19.82 -47.17 15.74
CA TYR A 51 -20.42 -46.37 16.81
C TYR A 51 -21.51 -47.15 17.54
N GLN A 52 -21.72 -46.84 18.81
CA GLN A 52 -22.77 -47.48 19.60
C GLN A 52 -24.19 -47.08 19.16
N SER A 53 -24.43 -45.80 18.88
CA SER A 53 -25.77 -45.28 18.59
C SER A 53 -25.86 -44.29 17.43
N ILE A 54 -24.74 -43.96 16.78
CA ILE A 54 -24.63 -43.02 15.66
C ILE A 54 -24.27 -43.85 14.42
N GLY A 55 -25.27 -44.43 13.74
CA GLY A 55 -25.15 -45.51 12.73
C GLY A 55 -23.77 -45.82 12.11
N ALA A 56 -23.38 -47.09 12.11
CA ALA A 56 -22.05 -47.52 11.65
C ALA A 56 -21.73 -47.17 10.18
N LEU A 57 -20.46 -46.83 9.93
CA LEU A 57 -19.87 -46.59 8.61
C LEU A 57 -19.13 -47.84 8.12
N LYS A 58 -19.26 -48.17 6.83
CA LYS A 58 -18.73 -49.41 6.27
C LYS A 58 -17.24 -49.35 5.94
N TYR A 59 -16.73 -48.16 5.61
CA TYR A 59 -15.40 -48.00 5.03
C TYR A 59 -14.47 -47.02 5.74
N ALA A 60 -14.90 -46.29 6.79
CA ALA A 60 -14.02 -45.33 7.48
C ALA A 60 -12.69 -45.95 7.98
N SER A 61 -12.72 -47.16 8.54
CA SER A 61 -11.49 -47.90 8.93
C SER A 61 -10.67 -48.36 7.72
N ALA A 62 -11.31 -48.71 6.59
CA ALA A 62 -10.63 -49.05 5.33
C ALA A 62 -9.99 -47.81 4.67
N ASP A 63 -10.64 -46.66 4.74
CA ASP A 63 -10.20 -45.36 4.24
C ASP A 63 -8.94 -44.89 4.98
N ALA A 64 -8.94 -44.97 6.31
CA ALA A 64 -7.77 -44.70 7.15
C ALA A 64 -6.58 -45.61 6.78
N LYS A 65 -6.83 -46.91 6.57
CA LYS A 65 -5.78 -47.86 6.13
C LYS A 65 -5.24 -47.51 4.74
N LEU A 66 -6.11 -47.20 3.77
CA LEU A 66 -5.71 -46.80 2.42
C LEU A 66 -4.83 -45.54 2.45
N PHE A 67 -5.23 -44.55 3.24
CA PHE A 67 -4.48 -43.31 3.39
C PHE A 67 -3.12 -43.53 4.06
N ALA A 68 -3.07 -44.25 5.19
CA ALA A 68 -1.82 -44.59 5.87
C ALA A 68 -0.85 -45.37 4.97
N ASN A 69 -1.36 -46.32 4.18
CA ASN A 69 -0.56 -47.07 3.20
C ASN A 69 -0.07 -46.16 2.08
N THR A 70 -0.90 -45.24 1.59
CA THR A 70 -0.48 -44.26 0.58
C THR A 70 0.66 -43.38 1.10
N LEU A 71 0.63 -42.92 2.35
CA LEU A 71 1.73 -42.16 2.96
C LEU A 71 3.02 -42.98 3.04
N LYS A 72 2.93 -44.25 3.47
CA LYS A 72 4.10 -45.15 3.60
C LYS A 72 4.69 -45.56 2.25
N GLU A 73 3.85 -45.92 1.29
CA GLU A 73 4.28 -46.47 0.00
C GLU A 73 4.66 -45.39 -1.01
N THR A 74 3.86 -44.33 -1.12
CA THR A 74 4.05 -43.29 -2.14
C THR A 74 5.00 -42.20 -1.67
N PHE A 75 4.88 -41.80 -0.40
CA PHE A 75 5.71 -40.75 0.16
C PHE A 75 6.89 -41.29 0.96
N GLN A 76 6.92 -42.57 1.36
CA GLN A 76 8.01 -43.15 2.17
C GLN A 76 8.07 -42.54 3.59
N TYR A 77 6.91 -42.35 4.22
CA TYR A 77 6.85 -42.02 5.65
C TYR A 77 7.42 -43.17 6.48
N GLN A 78 8.18 -42.86 7.53
CA GLN A 78 8.69 -43.87 8.45
C GLN A 78 7.52 -44.52 9.20
N PRO A 79 7.47 -45.86 9.32
CA PRO A 79 6.37 -46.54 10.01
C PRO A 79 6.13 -46.05 11.44
N GLU A 80 7.19 -45.63 12.14
CA GLU A 80 7.16 -45.19 13.54
C GLU A 80 6.55 -43.79 13.72
N THR A 81 6.44 -43.01 12.64
CA THR A 81 5.86 -41.66 12.66
C THR A 81 4.43 -41.62 12.11
N VAL A 82 3.91 -42.75 11.60
CA VAL A 82 2.53 -42.92 11.14
C VAL A 82 1.75 -43.77 12.15
N GLU A 83 0.96 -43.11 12.99
CA GLU A 83 0.07 -43.78 13.92
C GLU A 83 -1.33 -43.95 13.32
N LEU A 84 -1.77 -45.21 13.24
CA LEU A 84 -3.09 -45.59 12.75
C LEU A 84 -3.98 -46.01 13.93
N LEU A 85 -5.17 -45.40 14.05
CA LEU A 85 -6.22 -45.76 15.02
C LEU A 85 -7.48 -46.17 14.25
N THR A 86 -7.89 -47.44 14.35
CA THR A 86 -9.13 -47.94 13.73
C THR A 86 -9.84 -48.93 14.64
N ASP A 87 -11.16 -49.02 14.58
CA ASP A 87 -11.94 -50.00 15.34
C ASP A 87 -12.05 -51.38 14.64
N ASP A 88 -11.06 -51.70 13.81
CA ASP A 88 -10.93 -53.04 13.25
C ASP A 88 -10.43 -54.03 14.32
N PRO A 89 -10.93 -55.28 14.33
CA PRO A 89 -10.54 -56.27 15.33
C PRO A 89 -9.02 -56.49 15.42
N ASP A 90 -8.32 -56.33 14.30
CA ASP A 90 -6.89 -56.59 14.17
C ASP A 90 -6.00 -55.37 14.50
N SER A 91 -6.58 -54.19 14.75
CA SER A 91 -5.81 -52.95 14.97
C SER A 91 -5.23 -52.84 16.39
N GLY A 92 -5.88 -53.48 17.37
CA GLY A 92 -5.56 -53.39 18.80
C GLY A 92 -5.72 -51.98 19.42
N LYS A 93 -6.25 -51.00 18.69
CA LYS A 93 -6.36 -49.59 19.14
C LYS A 93 -7.71 -48.97 18.78
N THR A 94 -8.53 -48.64 19.77
CA THR A 94 -9.85 -48.02 19.55
C THR A 94 -9.74 -46.50 19.30
N PRO A 95 -10.40 -45.95 18.25
CA PRO A 95 -10.44 -44.52 17.99
C PRO A 95 -11.52 -43.85 18.85
N ASP A 96 -11.35 -43.90 20.18
CA ASP A 96 -12.14 -43.15 21.15
C ASP A 96 -11.51 -41.77 21.44
N ALA A 97 -12.29 -40.85 22.04
CA ALA A 97 -11.85 -39.47 22.26
C ALA A 97 -10.53 -39.38 23.06
N LYS A 98 -10.37 -40.25 24.06
CA LYS A 98 -9.19 -40.30 24.93
C LYS A 98 -7.96 -40.78 24.16
N SER A 99 -8.10 -41.83 23.37
CA SER A 99 -7.02 -42.46 22.61
C SER A 99 -6.53 -41.55 21.49
N ILE A 100 -7.45 -40.90 20.77
CA ILE A 100 -7.10 -39.92 19.72
C ILE A 100 -6.35 -38.73 20.34
N THR A 101 -6.87 -38.16 21.42
CA THR A 101 -6.23 -37.01 22.08
C THR A 101 -4.86 -37.40 22.65
N ALA A 102 -4.73 -38.56 23.30
CA ALA A 102 -3.46 -39.03 23.83
C ALA A 102 -2.43 -39.32 22.73
N ALA A 103 -2.84 -39.88 21.59
CA ALA A 103 -1.96 -40.10 20.45
C ALA A 103 -1.47 -38.78 19.86
N LEU A 104 -2.38 -37.81 19.66
CA LEU A 104 -2.06 -36.48 19.17
C LEU A 104 -1.07 -35.75 20.10
N ASP A 105 -1.41 -35.65 21.39
CA ASP A 105 -0.58 -34.94 22.37
C ASP A 105 0.80 -35.62 22.52
N ARG A 106 0.86 -36.96 22.44
CA ARG A 106 2.13 -37.70 22.48
C ARG A 106 3.01 -37.44 21.26
N GLN A 107 2.45 -37.49 20.05
CA GLN A 107 3.24 -37.23 18.84
C GLN A 107 3.71 -35.76 18.78
N ILE A 108 2.86 -34.82 19.18
CA ILE A 108 3.24 -33.38 19.27
C ILE A 108 4.35 -33.15 20.30
N ALA A 109 4.33 -33.87 21.42
CA ALA A 109 5.35 -33.75 22.47
C ALA A 109 6.63 -34.55 22.19
N ASP A 110 6.70 -35.31 21.09
CA ASP A 110 7.87 -36.11 20.75
C ASP A 110 9.04 -35.19 20.34
N LYS A 111 10.16 -35.29 21.04
CA LYS A 111 11.36 -34.46 20.77
C LYS A 111 11.98 -34.70 19.38
N ARG A 112 11.55 -35.76 18.68
CA ARG A 112 11.98 -36.06 17.31
C ARG A 112 11.18 -35.28 16.26
N LEU A 113 10.03 -34.70 16.62
CA LEU A 113 9.24 -33.81 15.77
C LEU A 113 9.82 -32.39 15.87
N ASP A 114 10.38 -31.90 14.78
CA ASP A 114 10.84 -30.52 14.66
C ASP A 114 9.70 -29.61 14.16
N LYS A 115 9.80 -28.31 14.42
CA LYS A 115 8.83 -27.30 13.98
C LYS A 115 8.71 -27.24 12.45
N GLY A 116 9.78 -27.56 11.72
CA GLY A 116 9.78 -27.60 10.25
C GLY A 116 9.15 -28.85 9.64
N ASP A 117 8.90 -29.90 10.43
CA ASP A 117 8.35 -31.16 9.93
C ASP A 117 6.90 -31.00 9.45
N LEU A 118 6.48 -31.89 8.54
CA LEU A 118 5.09 -32.00 8.09
C LEU A 118 4.31 -32.91 9.04
N PHE A 119 3.20 -32.40 9.60
CA PHE A 119 2.25 -33.20 10.36
C PHE A 119 0.92 -33.33 9.64
N ILE A 120 0.47 -34.57 9.40
CA ILE A 120 -0.85 -34.86 8.83
C ILE A 120 -1.79 -35.42 9.90
N PHE A 121 -2.91 -34.74 10.14
CA PHE A 121 -4.01 -35.28 10.92
C PHE A 121 -5.12 -35.71 9.95
N TYR A 122 -5.38 -37.01 9.84
CA TYR A 122 -6.43 -37.55 8.98
C TYR A 122 -7.51 -38.21 9.82
N PHE A 123 -8.78 -37.87 9.56
CA PHE A 123 -9.93 -38.47 10.22
C PHE A 123 -10.99 -38.89 9.20
N ALA A 124 -11.41 -40.16 9.23
CA ALA A 124 -12.59 -40.65 8.53
C ALA A 124 -13.63 -41.12 9.56
N GLY A 125 -14.86 -40.62 9.48
CA GLY A 125 -15.88 -40.93 10.47
C GLY A 125 -17.10 -40.01 10.40
N HIS A 126 -17.90 -39.98 11.47
CA HIS A 126 -18.99 -39.01 11.59
C HIS A 126 -18.49 -37.64 12.03
N GLY A 127 -19.18 -36.61 11.57
CA GLY A 127 -18.97 -35.23 11.99
C GLY A 127 -20.32 -34.53 12.20
N VAL A 128 -20.30 -33.47 13.00
CA VAL A 128 -21.48 -32.62 13.22
C VAL A 128 -21.06 -31.15 13.23
N GLY A 129 -21.88 -30.30 12.59
CA GLY A 129 -21.74 -28.85 12.68
C GLY A 129 -22.50 -28.33 13.90
N THR A 130 -21.81 -27.64 14.80
CA THR A 130 -22.39 -26.96 15.96
C THR A 130 -22.21 -25.44 15.82
N PRO A 131 -22.96 -24.60 16.56
CA PRO A 131 -22.67 -23.16 16.65
C PRO A 131 -21.23 -22.86 17.07
N GLU A 132 -20.64 -23.74 17.89
CA GLU A 132 -19.26 -23.64 18.38
C GLU A 132 -18.19 -24.12 17.38
N GLY A 133 -18.59 -24.73 16.26
CA GLY A 133 -17.70 -25.18 15.18
C GLY A 133 -17.94 -26.61 14.69
N ASP A 134 -17.05 -27.10 13.82
CA ASP A 134 -17.10 -28.47 13.32
C ASP A 134 -16.46 -29.45 14.31
N MET A 135 -17.19 -30.53 14.62
CA MET A 135 -16.78 -31.57 15.57
C MET A 135 -16.58 -32.90 14.84
N LEU A 136 -15.44 -33.54 15.05
CA LEU A 136 -15.18 -34.92 14.63
C LEU A 136 -15.64 -35.86 15.73
N LEU A 137 -16.40 -36.91 15.40
CA LEU A 137 -17.01 -37.79 16.41
C LEU A 137 -16.21 -39.09 16.57
N PRO A 138 -15.54 -39.33 17.71
CA PRO A 138 -14.90 -40.60 17.99
C PRO A 138 -15.91 -41.73 18.23
N THR A 139 -15.45 -42.98 18.34
CA THR A 139 -16.34 -44.16 18.47
C THR A 139 -17.14 -44.21 19.77
N ASP A 140 -16.71 -43.54 20.84
CA ASP A 140 -17.44 -43.38 22.11
C ASP A 140 -18.49 -42.24 22.07
N ALA A 141 -18.66 -41.60 20.91
CA ALA A 141 -19.76 -40.68 20.67
C ALA A 141 -21.09 -41.42 20.49
N THR A 142 -22.10 -40.90 21.19
CA THR A 142 -23.50 -41.31 21.16
C THR A 142 -24.36 -40.08 20.86
N THR A 143 -25.62 -40.30 20.52
CA THR A 143 -26.57 -39.20 20.26
C THR A 143 -26.77 -38.28 21.47
N GLN A 144 -26.40 -38.72 22.68
CA GLN A 144 -26.58 -37.99 23.94
C GLN A 144 -25.33 -37.23 24.41
N ASN A 145 -24.12 -37.68 24.02
CA ASN A 145 -22.85 -37.13 24.50
C ASN A 145 -21.95 -36.57 23.38
N ALA A 146 -22.39 -36.57 22.11
CA ALA A 146 -21.57 -36.13 20.96
C ALA A 146 -20.93 -34.74 21.15
N ALA A 147 -21.64 -33.78 21.74
CA ALA A 147 -21.08 -32.45 22.05
C ALA A 147 -19.99 -32.48 23.14
N LYS A 148 -20.02 -33.47 24.04
CA LYS A 148 -19.08 -33.62 25.16
C LYS A 148 -17.80 -34.36 24.76
N VAL A 149 -17.93 -35.39 23.93
CA VAL A 149 -16.78 -36.25 23.54
C VAL A 149 -16.27 -36.00 22.13
N GLY A 150 -17.02 -35.25 21.31
CA GLY A 150 -16.56 -34.82 20.00
C GLY A 150 -15.29 -33.98 20.09
N LEU A 151 -14.45 -34.09 19.07
CA LEU A 151 -13.18 -33.38 18.95
C LEU A 151 -13.41 -32.13 18.11
N PRO A 152 -13.36 -30.91 18.69
CA PRO A 152 -13.47 -29.69 17.91
C PRO A 152 -12.26 -29.56 16.99
N VAL A 153 -12.48 -29.35 15.69
CA VAL A 153 -11.39 -29.20 14.72
C VAL A 153 -10.47 -28.02 15.10
N LYS A 154 -11.03 -26.93 15.66
CA LYS A 154 -10.24 -25.80 16.18
C LYS A 154 -9.35 -26.20 17.35
N ALA A 155 -9.84 -27.05 18.27
CA ALA A 155 -9.03 -27.52 19.39
C ALA A 155 -7.87 -28.43 18.94
N VAL A 156 -8.03 -29.17 17.84
CA VAL A 156 -6.94 -29.93 17.21
C VAL A 156 -5.90 -28.96 16.63
N LEU A 157 -6.33 -27.94 15.90
CA LEU A 157 -5.45 -26.94 15.30
C LEU A 157 -4.70 -26.09 16.32
N ASP A 158 -5.38 -25.66 17.39
CA ASP A 158 -4.77 -24.89 18.48
C ASP A 158 -3.61 -25.64 19.13
N ARG A 159 -3.65 -26.99 19.17
CA ARG A 159 -2.53 -27.79 19.68
C ARG A 159 -1.31 -27.66 18.79
N PHE A 160 -1.47 -27.73 17.47
CA PHE A 160 -0.37 -27.57 16.53
C PHE A 160 0.23 -26.16 16.56
N VAL A 161 -0.62 -25.13 16.62
CA VAL A 161 -0.19 -23.74 16.74
C VAL A 161 0.57 -23.51 18.04
N LYS A 162 0.07 -24.01 19.18
CA LYS A 162 0.77 -23.93 20.48
C LYS A 162 2.09 -24.68 20.49
N ALA A 163 2.18 -25.79 19.78
CA ALA A 163 3.43 -26.54 19.61
C ALA A 163 4.43 -25.83 18.67
N GLY A 164 3.98 -24.84 17.90
CA GLY A 164 4.79 -24.10 16.95
C GLY A 164 5.16 -24.88 15.70
N LEU A 165 4.34 -25.88 15.32
CA LEU A 165 4.52 -26.58 14.05
C LEU A 165 4.25 -25.63 12.88
N LYS A 166 5.15 -25.63 11.90
CA LYS A 166 5.10 -24.73 10.75
C LYS A 166 4.23 -25.30 9.63
N ASN A 167 4.21 -26.62 9.42
CA ASN A 167 3.58 -27.29 8.27
C ASN A 167 2.57 -28.36 8.72
N VAL A 168 1.26 -28.08 8.60
CA VAL A 168 0.20 -28.96 9.09
C VAL A 168 -0.89 -29.16 8.04
N VAL A 169 -1.30 -30.41 7.85
CA VAL A 169 -2.44 -30.76 6.98
C VAL A 169 -3.48 -31.52 7.78
N VAL A 170 -4.68 -30.94 7.92
CA VAL A 170 -5.83 -31.59 8.56
C VAL A 170 -6.81 -32.04 7.48
N ILE A 171 -7.09 -33.34 7.42
CA ILE A 171 -8.00 -33.94 6.47
C ILE A 171 -9.13 -34.62 7.24
N ALA A 172 -10.37 -34.25 6.96
CA ALA A 172 -11.54 -34.87 7.58
C ALA A 172 -12.54 -35.35 6.52
N ASP A 173 -12.61 -36.67 6.30
CA ASP A 173 -13.67 -37.31 5.51
C ASP A 173 -14.87 -37.61 6.44
N ALA A 174 -15.61 -36.55 6.76
CA ALA A 174 -16.76 -36.61 7.65
C ALA A 174 -17.92 -35.73 7.15
N CYS A 175 -19.15 -36.14 7.46
CA CYS A 175 -20.36 -35.37 7.14
C CYS A 175 -20.45 -34.08 7.97
N ARG A 176 -21.11 -33.04 7.41
CA ARG A 176 -21.41 -31.77 8.10
C ARG A 176 -22.91 -31.49 8.11
N ALA A 177 -23.67 -32.39 8.74
CA ALA A 177 -25.09 -32.14 9.00
C ALA A 177 -25.23 -31.04 10.06
N GLY A 178 -25.92 -29.93 9.74
CA GLY A 178 -26.11 -28.78 10.63
C GLY A 178 -26.24 -27.43 9.91
N GLU A 179 -26.40 -26.35 10.66
CA GLU A 179 -26.47 -24.96 10.15
C GLU A 179 -25.09 -24.42 9.69
N LYS A 180 -25.09 -23.37 8.86
CA LYS A 180 -23.87 -22.64 8.48
C LYS A 180 -23.29 -21.91 9.71
N ASN A 181 -22.01 -22.10 10.02
CA ASN A 181 -21.30 -21.44 11.12
C ASN A 181 -20.08 -20.62 10.62
N THR A 182 -19.54 -19.75 11.48
CA THR A 182 -18.40 -18.85 11.18
C THR A 182 -17.03 -19.56 11.18
N PHE A 183 -17.00 -20.86 11.47
CA PHE A 183 -15.80 -21.67 11.67
C PHE A 183 -14.78 -21.58 10.52
N GLY A 184 -15.24 -21.51 9.26
CA GLY A 184 -14.36 -21.38 8.09
C GLY A 184 -13.54 -20.09 8.05
N ALA A 185 -14.07 -18.98 8.57
CA ALA A 185 -13.36 -17.70 8.62
C ALA A 185 -12.29 -17.69 9.71
N GLU A 186 -12.56 -18.30 10.87
CA GLU A 186 -11.57 -18.46 11.95
C GLU A 186 -10.41 -19.38 11.53
N LEU A 187 -10.71 -20.45 10.79
CA LEU A 187 -9.69 -21.32 10.22
C LEU A 187 -8.80 -20.61 9.19
N GLN A 188 -9.38 -19.74 8.37
CA GLN A 188 -8.62 -18.93 7.44
C GLN A 188 -7.70 -17.93 8.17
N ALA A 189 -8.15 -17.37 9.30
CA ALA A 189 -7.31 -16.54 10.15
C ALA A 189 -6.18 -17.33 10.82
N LEU A 190 -6.43 -18.57 11.27
CA LEU A 190 -5.41 -19.49 11.79
C LEU A 190 -4.38 -19.88 10.71
N GLY A 191 -4.82 -20.16 9.48
CA GLY A 191 -3.94 -20.45 8.34
C GLY A 191 -3.07 -19.27 7.89
N LYS A 192 -3.37 -18.03 8.31
CA LYS A 192 -2.46 -16.87 8.14
C LYS A 192 -1.32 -16.85 9.15
N GLN A 193 -1.46 -17.55 10.29
CA GLN A 193 -0.47 -17.57 11.37
C GLN A 193 0.53 -18.73 11.29
N ALA A 194 0.19 -19.81 10.57
CA ALA A 194 1.04 -20.98 10.31
C ALA A 194 0.66 -21.61 8.96
N ASN A 195 1.55 -22.38 8.30
CA ASN A 195 1.21 -23.08 7.05
C ASN A 195 0.29 -24.26 7.38
N ILE A 196 -1.02 -23.98 7.48
CA ILE A 196 -2.05 -24.95 7.82
C ILE A 196 -3.01 -25.07 6.64
N ALA A 197 -3.17 -26.29 6.14
CA ALA A 197 -4.19 -26.63 5.15
C ALA A 197 -5.24 -27.56 5.76
N VAL A 198 -6.52 -27.22 5.61
CA VAL A 198 -7.65 -28.06 6.06
C VAL A 198 -8.48 -28.51 4.86
N LEU A 199 -8.62 -29.82 4.68
CA LEU A 199 -9.42 -30.45 3.63
C LEU A 199 -10.59 -31.18 4.28
N LEU A 200 -11.80 -30.76 3.95
CA LEU A 200 -13.02 -31.38 4.45
C LEU A 200 -13.71 -32.12 3.31
N GLY A 201 -14.12 -33.36 3.55
CA GLY A 201 -14.76 -34.22 2.56
C GLY A 201 -16.10 -33.68 2.05
N CYS A 202 -16.76 -32.78 2.81
CA CYS A 202 -17.98 -32.11 2.38
C CYS A 202 -18.09 -30.66 2.91
N SER A 203 -18.81 -29.83 2.14
CA SER A 203 -19.19 -28.46 2.50
C SER A 203 -20.27 -28.40 3.59
N PRO A 204 -20.45 -27.24 4.27
CA PRO A 204 -21.53 -27.08 5.25
C PRO A 204 -22.89 -27.48 4.66
N GLY A 205 -23.64 -28.35 5.36
CA GLY A 205 -24.95 -28.84 4.94
C GLY A 205 -24.94 -29.92 3.86
N ALA A 206 -23.76 -30.39 3.42
CA ALA A 206 -23.61 -31.49 2.46
C ALA A 206 -23.24 -32.82 3.15
N ARG A 207 -23.40 -33.93 2.43
CA ARG A 207 -23.06 -35.29 2.89
C ARG A 207 -21.77 -35.79 2.23
N SER A 208 -21.01 -36.63 2.95
CA SER A 208 -19.98 -37.49 2.39
C SER A 208 -20.57 -38.88 2.09
N TYR A 209 -20.17 -39.51 0.98
CA TYR A 209 -20.74 -40.77 0.51
C TYR A 209 -19.74 -41.94 0.53
N GLU A 210 -20.24 -43.11 0.91
CA GLU A 210 -19.56 -44.40 0.82
C GLU A 210 -19.99 -45.16 -0.44
N TYR A 211 -19.04 -45.66 -1.22
CA TYR A 211 -19.34 -46.35 -2.49
C TYR A 211 -18.79 -47.78 -2.49
N PRO A 212 -19.67 -48.81 -2.48
CA PRO A 212 -19.24 -50.20 -2.50
C PRO A 212 -18.34 -50.58 -3.68
N GLN A 213 -18.54 -49.97 -4.85
CA GLN A 213 -17.72 -50.22 -6.04
C GLN A 213 -16.28 -49.71 -5.88
N LEU A 214 -16.07 -48.72 -5.01
CA LEU A 214 -14.74 -48.20 -4.66
C LEU A 214 -14.15 -48.93 -3.45
N GLY A 215 -14.98 -49.60 -2.65
CA GLY A 215 -14.59 -50.21 -1.37
C GLY A 215 -14.19 -49.19 -0.29
N HIS A 216 -14.53 -47.92 -0.52
CA HIS A 216 -13.99 -46.75 0.17
C HIS A 216 -14.99 -45.57 0.11
N GLY A 217 -14.78 -44.55 0.94
CA GLY A 217 -15.39 -43.23 0.77
C GLY A 217 -14.95 -42.58 -0.55
N VAL A 218 -15.85 -41.81 -1.20
CA VAL A 218 -15.52 -41.17 -2.49
C VAL A 218 -14.36 -40.20 -2.34
N PHE A 219 -14.41 -39.36 -1.31
CA PHE A 219 -13.39 -38.37 -1.04
C PHE A 219 -12.01 -39.01 -0.83
N THR A 220 -11.91 -39.97 0.10
CA THR A 220 -10.64 -40.66 0.36
C THR A 220 -10.09 -41.41 -0.86
N SER A 221 -10.98 -42.01 -1.68
CA SER A 221 -10.58 -42.67 -2.93
C SER A 221 -9.90 -41.72 -3.92
N PHE A 222 -10.49 -40.55 -4.14
CA PHE A 222 -9.93 -39.55 -5.05
C PHE A 222 -8.73 -38.82 -4.44
N LEU A 223 -8.70 -38.63 -3.12
CA LEU A 223 -7.54 -38.10 -2.41
C LEU A 223 -6.30 -39.00 -2.59
N ALA A 224 -6.44 -40.31 -2.36
CA ALA A 224 -5.34 -41.26 -2.56
C ALA A 224 -4.86 -41.29 -4.03
N LYS A 225 -5.78 -41.15 -5.00
CA LYS A 225 -5.43 -41.05 -6.43
C LYS A 225 -4.69 -39.76 -6.76
N ALA A 226 -5.18 -38.62 -6.28
CA ALA A 226 -4.57 -37.31 -6.50
C ALA A 226 -3.16 -37.25 -5.92
N LEU A 227 -2.95 -37.77 -4.70
CA LEU A 227 -1.64 -37.88 -4.07
C LEU A 227 -0.62 -38.70 -4.88
N LYS A 228 -1.08 -39.69 -5.65
CA LYS A 228 -0.24 -40.53 -6.53
C LYS A 228 -0.03 -39.92 -7.92
N SER A 229 -0.74 -38.85 -8.27
CA SER A 229 -0.68 -38.26 -9.60
C SER A 229 0.65 -37.53 -9.83
N LYS A 230 1.32 -37.87 -10.93
CA LYS A 230 2.52 -37.13 -11.38
C LYS A 230 2.16 -35.80 -12.05
N THR A 231 0.97 -35.68 -12.63
CA THR A 231 0.55 -34.48 -13.37
C THR A 231 0.18 -33.30 -12.47
N LEU A 232 -0.06 -33.54 -11.18
CA LEU A 232 -0.34 -32.50 -10.19
C LEU A 232 0.92 -31.88 -9.59
N ARG A 233 2.10 -32.43 -9.90
CA ARG A 233 3.39 -31.96 -9.42
C ARG A 233 3.83 -30.77 -10.26
N SER A 234 4.52 -29.82 -9.64
CA SER A 234 5.22 -28.79 -10.39
C SER A 234 6.21 -29.43 -11.34
N PRO A 235 6.20 -29.09 -12.64
CA PRO A 235 7.23 -29.55 -13.55
C PRO A 235 8.61 -29.07 -13.10
N LEU A 236 8.73 -27.82 -12.64
CA LEU A 236 9.99 -27.15 -12.28
C LEU A 236 10.63 -27.76 -11.04
N THR A 237 9.88 -27.90 -9.95
CA THR A 237 10.40 -28.29 -8.64
C THR A 237 10.03 -29.72 -8.25
N GLY A 238 9.12 -30.35 -8.99
CA GLY A 238 8.46 -31.59 -8.59
C GLY A 238 7.56 -31.42 -7.36
N ALA A 239 7.34 -30.20 -6.84
CA ALA A 239 6.53 -29.96 -5.66
C ALA A 239 5.08 -30.39 -5.85
N LEU A 240 4.56 -31.17 -4.89
CA LEU A 240 3.14 -31.51 -4.77
C LEU A 240 2.54 -30.68 -3.64
N TRP A 241 1.81 -29.65 -4.04
CA TRP A 241 1.18 -28.69 -3.14
C TRP A 241 -0.19 -29.19 -2.68
N THR A 242 -0.53 -28.94 -1.41
CA THR A 242 -1.81 -29.35 -0.82
C THR A 242 -2.99 -28.73 -1.57
N SER A 243 -2.92 -27.45 -1.95
CA SER A 243 -3.99 -26.80 -2.72
C SER A 243 -4.26 -27.50 -4.06
N LYS A 244 -3.22 -27.97 -4.77
CA LYS A 244 -3.36 -28.66 -6.06
C LYS A 244 -4.02 -30.02 -5.92
N VAL A 245 -3.63 -30.78 -4.90
CA VAL A 245 -4.32 -32.04 -4.56
C VAL A 245 -5.77 -31.77 -4.20
N ALA A 246 -6.03 -30.75 -3.39
CA ALA A 246 -7.36 -30.41 -2.94
C ALA A 246 -8.27 -29.95 -4.10
N GLU A 247 -7.79 -29.10 -5.01
CA GLU A 247 -8.50 -28.64 -6.22
C GLU A 247 -8.93 -29.84 -7.10
N GLU A 248 -8.01 -30.77 -7.36
CA GLU A 248 -8.30 -31.99 -8.12
C GLU A 248 -9.34 -32.86 -7.41
N VAL A 249 -9.17 -33.10 -6.10
CA VAL A 249 -10.11 -33.91 -5.31
C VAL A 249 -11.50 -33.27 -5.32
N GLN A 250 -11.59 -31.96 -5.11
CA GLN A 250 -12.87 -31.24 -5.14
C GLN A 250 -13.58 -31.41 -6.48
N SER A 251 -12.86 -31.23 -7.61
CA SER A 251 -13.43 -31.42 -8.94
C SER A 251 -13.89 -32.86 -9.16
N LYS A 252 -13.03 -33.85 -8.90
CA LYS A 252 -13.33 -35.26 -9.21
C LYS A 252 -14.43 -35.84 -8.33
N VAL A 253 -14.49 -35.47 -7.04
CA VAL A 253 -15.56 -35.91 -6.13
C VAL A 253 -16.90 -35.31 -6.55
N LEU A 254 -16.92 -34.02 -6.90
CA LEU A 254 -18.12 -33.36 -7.40
C LEU A 254 -18.63 -34.03 -8.68
N ASP A 255 -17.76 -34.21 -9.67
CA ASP A 255 -18.12 -34.83 -10.95
C ASP A 255 -18.62 -36.27 -10.76
N TYR A 256 -17.95 -37.05 -9.91
CA TYR A 256 -18.30 -38.44 -9.66
C TYR A 256 -19.65 -38.58 -8.95
N THR A 257 -19.90 -37.77 -7.93
CA THR A 257 -21.14 -37.85 -7.14
C THR A 257 -22.32 -37.17 -7.80
N ALA A 258 -22.12 -36.16 -8.66
CA ALA A 258 -23.18 -35.53 -9.44
C ALA A 258 -23.89 -36.49 -10.39
N ARG A 259 -23.22 -37.58 -10.81
CA ARG A 259 -23.82 -38.64 -11.62
C ARG A 259 -24.95 -39.35 -10.88
N ASP A 260 -24.72 -39.72 -9.62
CA ASP A 260 -25.61 -40.61 -8.86
C ASP A 260 -26.48 -39.84 -7.84
N TYR A 261 -26.05 -38.64 -7.44
CA TYR A 261 -26.73 -37.74 -6.50
C TYR A 261 -26.84 -36.31 -7.08
N PRO A 262 -27.54 -36.09 -8.21
CA PRO A 262 -27.58 -34.79 -8.88
C PRO A 262 -28.16 -33.66 -8.02
N GLU A 263 -29.08 -33.97 -7.10
CA GLU A 263 -29.71 -33.01 -6.17
C GLU A 263 -28.84 -32.69 -4.95
N SER A 264 -27.85 -33.53 -4.63
CA SER A 264 -26.97 -33.35 -3.47
C SER A 264 -25.58 -33.96 -3.69
N PRO A 265 -24.85 -33.50 -4.72
CA PRO A 265 -23.52 -34.00 -4.97
C PRO A 265 -22.58 -33.60 -3.83
N GLN A 266 -21.63 -34.48 -3.52
CA GLN A 266 -20.62 -34.21 -2.52
C GLN A 266 -19.67 -33.13 -3.06
N LYS A 267 -19.58 -32.03 -2.34
CA LYS A 267 -18.68 -30.92 -2.63
C LYS A 267 -17.66 -30.84 -1.51
N PRO A 268 -16.43 -31.32 -1.68
CA PRO A 268 -15.37 -31.11 -0.70
C PRO A 268 -15.13 -29.61 -0.46
N SER A 269 -14.73 -29.27 0.75
CA SER A 269 -14.33 -27.92 1.13
C SER A 269 -12.83 -27.86 1.36
N ILE A 270 -12.19 -26.83 0.82
CA ILE A 270 -10.75 -26.60 0.93
C ILE A 270 -10.56 -25.29 1.66
N LEU A 271 -9.84 -25.33 2.78
CA LEU A 271 -9.50 -24.18 3.59
C LEU A 271 -7.97 -24.14 3.68
N THR A 272 -7.35 -23.57 2.65
CA THR A 272 -5.90 -23.31 2.58
C THR A 272 -5.68 -21.90 2.08
N GLU A 273 -4.72 -21.19 2.67
CA GLU A 273 -4.27 -19.89 2.18
C GLU A 273 -3.24 -20.14 1.08
N LYS A 274 -3.53 -19.80 -0.18
CA LYS A 274 -2.67 -20.15 -1.33
C LYS A 274 -1.26 -19.60 -1.21
N SER A 275 -1.12 -18.40 -0.62
CA SER A 275 0.19 -17.82 -0.31
C SER A 275 0.97 -18.65 0.73
N GLN A 276 0.29 -19.28 1.68
CA GLN A 276 0.87 -20.13 2.75
C GLN A 276 0.56 -21.63 2.56
N ASP A 277 0.37 -22.08 1.31
CA ASP A 277 0.04 -23.47 1.01
C ASP A 277 1.11 -24.46 1.49
N VAL A 278 0.71 -25.69 1.82
CA VAL A 278 1.57 -26.70 2.46
C VAL A 278 2.11 -27.70 1.44
N LEU A 279 3.41 -27.95 1.45
CA LEU A 279 4.13 -28.92 0.63
C LEU A 279 3.92 -30.33 1.20
N LEU A 280 3.27 -31.20 0.42
CA LEU A 280 3.08 -32.62 0.79
C LEU A 280 4.32 -33.46 0.48
N GLY A 281 5.06 -33.04 -0.54
CA GLY A 281 6.39 -33.55 -0.89
C GLY A 281 6.86 -32.95 -2.21
N ALA A 282 8.18 -32.89 -2.42
CA ALA A 282 8.78 -32.52 -3.70
C ALA A 282 9.43 -33.77 -4.34
N PHE A 283 9.26 -33.92 -5.63
CA PHE A 283 9.74 -35.06 -6.40
C PHE A 283 10.81 -34.61 -7.40
N GLU A 284 11.43 -35.53 -8.13
CA GLU A 284 12.28 -35.15 -9.26
C GLU A 284 11.47 -34.35 -10.30
N SER A 285 12.05 -33.23 -10.75
CA SER A 285 11.51 -32.37 -11.80
C SER A 285 11.32 -33.14 -13.11
N SER A 286 10.27 -32.81 -13.86
CA SER A 286 9.94 -33.44 -15.14
C SER A 286 10.17 -32.51 -16.34
N VAL A 287 11.00 -31.47 -16.21
CA VAL A 287 11.27 -30.55 -17.33
C VAL A 287 12.31 -31.15 -18.26
N ASP A 288 11.98 -31.29 -19.55
CA ASP A 288 12.87 -31.88 -20.57
C ASP A 288 13.98 -30.91 -21.08
N ASP A 289 13.93 -29.61 -20.77
CA ASP A 289 15.00 -28.62 -21.04
C ASP A 289 14.77 -27.30 -20.28
N PRO A 290 15.66 -26.87 -19.35
CA PRO A 290 16.83 -26.02 -19.67
C PRO A 290 18.15 -26.64 -19.16
N ALA A 291 19.27 -26.36 -19.82
CA ALA A 291 20.61 -26.87 -19.48
C ALA A 291 20.97 -26.82 -17.97
N ALA A 292 20.51 -25.81 -17.24
CA ALA A 292 20.71 -25.66 -15.79
C ALA A 292 20.00 -26.73 -14.94
N VAL A 293 18.75 -27.10 -15.28
CA VAL A 293 17.99 -28.15 -14.57
C VAL A 293 18.61 -29.52 -14.81
N ARG A 294 19.08 -29.78 -16.05
CA ARG A 294 19.81 -31.02 -16.37
C ARG A 294 21.15 -31.13 -15.64
N ALA A 295 21.88 -30.02 -15.48
CA ALA A 295 23.13 -30.00 -14.71
C ALA A 295 22.87 -30.33 -13.23
N ILE A 296 21.88 -29.70 -12.61
CA ILE A 296 21.48 -29.94 -11.21
C ILE A 296 20.94 -31.37 -11.03
N GLN A 297 20.12 -31.89 -11.94
CA GLN A 297 19.60 -33.26 -11.89
C GLN A 297 20.74 -34.28 -11.95
N LYS A 298 21.66 -34.14 -12.91
CA LYS A 298 22.79 -35.04 -13.10
C LYS A 298 23.79 -34.98 -11.94
N GLU A 299 23.96 -33.81 -11.32
CA GLU A 299 24.81 -33.65 -10.14
C GLU A 299 24.11 -34.10 -8.85
N SER A 300 22.78 -34.08 -8.78
CA SER A 300 21.98 -34.42 -7.58
C SER A 300 21.56 -35.88 -7.45
N GLU A 301 21.72 -36.68 -8.51
CA GLU A 301 21.51 -38.13 -8.46
C GLU A 301 22.46 -38.78 -7.42
N GLY A 302 21.87 -39.35 -6.36
CA GLY A 302 22.62 -39.99 -5.27
C GLY A 302 23.18 -39.06 -4.18
N LEU A 303 22.94 -37.74 -4.25
CA LEU A 303 23.34 -36.80 -3.18
C LEU A 303 22.46 -36.90 -1.94
N SER A 304 23.03 -36.55 -0.77
CA SER A 304 22.28 -36.34 0.47
C SER A 304 21.28 -35.18 0.34
N GLN A 305 20.26 -35.17 1.19
CA GLN A 305 19.22 -34.13 1.19
C GLN A 305 19.79 -32.72 1.32
N ASP A 306 20.76 -32.50 2.20
CA ASP A 306 21.41 -31.19 2.41
C ASP A 306 22.04 -30.66 1.12
N LYS A 307 22.80 -31.50 0.40
CA LYS A 307 23.44 -31.09 -0.86
C LYS A 307 22.43 -30.80 -1.98
N LYS A 308 21.26 -31.43 -1.94
CA LYS A 308 20.15 -31.12 -2.87
C LYS A 308 19.53 -29.76 -2.54
N CYS A 309 19.35 -29.45 -1.26
CA CYS A 309 18.92 -28.13 -0.81
C CYS A 309 19.92 -27.03 -1.23
N ASP A 310 21.23 -27.29 -1.13
CA ASP A 310 22.27 -26.37 -1.58
C ASP A 310 22.19 -26.08 -3.09
N ALA A 311 21.99 -27.12 -3.90
CA ALA A 311 21.83 -26.97 -5.35
C ALA A 311 20.56 -26.19 -5.73
N LEU A 312 19.43 -26.46 -5.06
CA LEU A 312 18.19 -25.72 -5.27
C LEU A 312 18.29 -24.26 -4.81
N THR A 313 19.06 -23.99 -3.76
CA THR A 313 19.40 -22.64 -3.32
C THR A 313 20.10 -21.86 -4.44
N LEU A 314 21.16 -22.42 -5.01
CA LEU A 314 21.91 -21.79 -6.11
C LEU A 314 21.00 -21.57 -7.33
N PHE A 315 20.17 -22.55 -7.63
CA PHE A 315 19.19 -22.47 -8.73
C PHE A 315 18.16 -21.35 -8.51
N ALA A 316 17.63 -21.21 -7.30
CA ALA A 316 16.67 -20.15 -6.99
C ALA A 316 17.32 -18.76 -7.15
N SER A 317 18.56 -18.59 -6.69
CA SER A 317 19.33 -17.37 -6.87
C SER A 317 19.63 -17.07 -8.34
N ASP A 318 19.94 -18.09 -9.15
CA ASP A 318 20.18 -17.96 -10.59
C ASP A 318 18.90 -17.57 -11.35
N LEU A 319 17.76 -18.20 -11.02
CA LEU A 319 16.45 -17.83 -11.57
C LEU A 319 16.10 -16.38 -11.23
N TYR A 320 16.33 -15.96 -9.99
CA TYR A 320 16.11 -14.58 -9.57
C TYR A 320 17.00 -13.61 -10.37
N SER A 321 18.29 -13.90 -10.47
CA SER A 321 19.27 -13.09 -11.22
C SER A 321 18.98 -13.06 -12.72
N SER A 322 18.34 -14.09 -13.25
CA SER A 322 17.88 -14.20 -14.65
C SER A 322 16.48 -13.66 -14.88
N HIS A 323 15.93 -12.86 -13.96
CA HIS A 323 14.59 -12.26 -14.01
C HIS A 323 13.41 -13.25 -14.09
N LYS A 324 13.63 -14.53 -13.76
CA LYS A 324 12.59 -15.58 -13.64
C LYS A 324 12.04 -15.61 -12.21
N VAL A 325 11.47 -14.48 -11.81
CA VAL A 325 11.17 -14.22 -10.40
C VAL A 325 10.07 -15.13 -9.84
N GLU A 326 9.02 -15.45 -10.62
CA GLU A 326 7.94 -16.32 -10.11
C GLU A 326 8.44 -17.76 -9.90
N GLU A 327 9.26 -18.26 -10.82
CA GLU A 327 9.95 -19.54 -10.70
C GLU A 327 10.88 -19.55 -9.49
N SER A 328 11.62 -18.46 -9.25
CA SER A 328 12.49 -18.33 -8.08
C SER A 328 11.69 -18.38 -6.76
N ILE A 329 10.55 -17.70 -6.69
CA ILE A 329 9.64 -17.70 -5.54
C ILE A 329 9.13 -19.11 -5.26
N GLU A 330 8.79 -19.87 -6.29
CA GLU A 330 8.35 -21.27 -6.14
C GLU A 330 9.46 -22.11 -5.50
N VAL A 331 10.69 -22.03 -6.02
CA VAL A 331 11.83 -22.79 -5.48
C VAL A 331 12.17 -22.35 -4.05
N PHE A 332 12.19 -21.05 -3.77
CA PHE A 332 12.41 -20.54 -2.41
C PHE A 332 11.32 -20.97 -1.44
N LYS A 333 10.05 -21.01 -1.85
CA LYS A 333 8.96 -21.51 -1.00
C LYS A 333 9.15 -22.99 -0.67
N VAL A 334 9.61 -23.80 -1.63
CA VAL A 334 9.98 -25.20 -1.36
C VAL A 334 11.11 -25.26 -0.34
N LEU A 335 12.18 -24.48 -0.52
CA LEU A 335 13.30 -24.42 0.42
C LEU A 335 12.88 -23.96 1.83
N ASP A 336 11.93 -23.02 1.95
CA ASP A 336 11.41 -22.57 3.25
C ASP A 336 10.73 -23.70 4.01
N GLN A 337 9.89 -24.47 3.32
CA GLN A 337 9.14 -25.56 3.95
C GLN A 337 9.98 -26.79 4.26
N LEU A 338 11.18 -26.85 3.69
CA LEU A 338 12.19 -27.83 4.02
C LEU A 338 13.16 -27.33 5.11
N ASP A 339 12.94 -26.11 5.64
CA ASP A 339 13.79 -25.43 6.61
C ASP A 339 15.25 -25.27 6.12
N ALA A 340 15.43 -25.16 4.80
CA ALA A 340 16.74 -25.13 4.13
C ALA A 340 17.12 -23.75 3.56
N LEU A 341 16.27 -22.73 3.76
CA LEU A 341 16.59 -21.35 3.40
C LEU A 341 17.64 -20.77 4.35
N THR A 342 18.84 -20.50 3.84
CA THR A 342 19.83 -19.66 4.52
C THR A 342 19.27 -18.24 4.74
N PRO A 343 19.79 -17.46 5.71
CA PRO A 343 19.35 -16.08 5.91
C PRO A 343 19.48 -15.20 4.65
N MET A 344 20.57 -15.36 3.88
CA MET A 344 20.75 -14.65 2.60
C MET A 344 19.67 -15.04 1.58
N ASN A 345 19.37 -16.33 1.42
CA ASN A 345 18.34 -16.77 0.47
C ASN A 345 16.94 -16.36 0.92
N ARG A 346 16.71 -16.28 2.23
CA ARG A 346 15.46 -15.73 2.77
C ARG A 346 15.34 -14.23 2.45
N TYR A 347 16.44 -13.49 2.48
CA TYR A 347 16.46 -12.12 2.02
C TYR A 347 16.15 -12.02 0.51
N LEU A 348 16.80 -12.83 -0.34
CA LEU A 348 16.47 -12.89 -1.77
C LEU A 348 15.00 -13.28 -2.02
N TYR A 349 14.47 -14.24 -1.26
CA TYR A 349 13.07 -14.65 -1.32
C TYR A 349 12.12 -13.48 -1.00
N SER A 350 12.44 -12.70 0.05
CA SER A 350 11.66 -11.52 0.41
C SER A 350 11.69 -10.42 -0.65
N LEU A 351 12.83 -10.24 -1.35
CA LEU A 351 12.95 -9.32 -2.49
C LEU A 351 12.10 -9.78 -3.67
N ALA A 352 12.17 -11.07 -4.02
CA ALA A 352 11.38 -11.66 -5.10
C ALA A 352 9.87 -11.54 -4.84
N LEU A 353 9.41 -11.86 -3.62
CA LEU A 353 8.01 -11.68 -3.20
C LEU A 353 7.56 -10.22 -3.35
N ARG A 354 8.40 -9.28 -2.93
CA ARG A 354 8.11 -7.85 -3.06
C ARG A 354 8.03 -7.42 -4.52
N GLU A 355 8.97 -7.83 -5.36
CA GLU A 355 8.94 -7.52 -6.79
C GLU A 355 7.63 -7.99 -7.47
N ARG A 356 7.05 -9.09 -6.97
CA ARG A 356 5.74 -9.62 -7.41
C ARG A 356 4.54 -9.07 -6.66
N GLY A 357 4.69 -8.00 -5.86
CA GLY A 357 3.57 -7.36 -5.16
C GLY A 357 2.99 -8.18 -4.01
N ARG A 358 3.75 -9.13 -3.44
CA ARG A 358 3.36 -10.01 -2.32
C ARG A 358 3.92 -9.48 -1.00
N TYR A 359 3.58 -8.24 -0.66
CA TYR A 359 4.25 -7.47 0.39
C TYR A 359 4.03 -8.07 1.78
N ALA A 360 2.82 -8.54 2.08
CA ALA A 360 2.52 -9.21 3.34
C ALA A 360 3.40 -10.45 3.57
N GLU A 361 3.72 -11.20 2.51
CA GLU A 361 4.63 -12.35 2.59
C GLU A 361 6.08 -11.89 2.80
N ALA A 362 6.55 -10.89 2.05
CA ALA A 362 7.89 -10.35 2.22
C ALA A 362 8.14 -9.84 3.65
N VAL A 363 7.16 -9.14 4.25
CA VAL A 363 7.24 -8.67 5.65
C VAL A 363 7.38 -9.82 6.63
N ARG A 364 6.65 -10.92 6.45
CA ARG A 364 6.81 -12.12 7.30
C ARG A 364 8.21 -12.71 7.19
N GLU A 365 8.79 -12.71 5.99
CA GLU A 365 10.17 -13.17 5.78
C GLU A 365 11.21 -12.24 6.43
N TYR A 366 11.03 -10.92 6.34
CA TYR A 366 11.87 -9.95 7.06
C TYR A 366 11.80 -10.18 8.57
N ASP A 367 10.62 -10.40 9.13
CA ASP A 367 10.44 -10.67 10.57
C ASP A 367 11.17 -11.96 11.02
N LYS A 368 11.15 -13.01 10.19
CA LYS A 368 11.89 -14.25 10.45
C LYS A 368 13.40 -13.98 10.49
N ILE A 369 13.92 -13.14 9.60
CA ILE A 369 15.35 -12.75 9.59
C ILE A 369 15.70 -11.95 10.85
N GLN A 370 14.87 -10.96 11.21
CA GLN A 370 15.11 -10.11 12.39
C GLN A 370 15.11 -10.89 13.71
N LYS A 371 14.27 -11.93 13.82
CA LYS A 371 14.22 -12.83 14.99
C LYS A 371 15.33 -13.89 15.03
N SER A 372 16.10 -14.03 13.96
CA SER A 372 17.20 -14.99 13.89
C SER A 372 18.50 -14.40 14.42
N ASP A 373 19.23 -15.16 15.24
CA ASP A 373 20.56 -14.78 15.72
C ASP A 373 21.69 -15.16 14.76
N ALA A 374 21.37 -15.82 13.63
CA ALA A 374 22.36 -16.54 12.85
C ALA A 374 23.31 -15.67 12.00
N GLN A 375 22.93 -14.44 11.59
CA GLN A 375 23.77 -13.61 10.70
C GLN A 375 23.54 -12.09 10.90
N PRO A 376 24.44 -11.37 11.60
CA PRO A 376 24.32 -9.92 11.84
C PRO A 376 24.23 -9.06 10.58
N LEU A 377 25.05 -9.34 9.55
CA LEU A 377 25.06 -8.58 8.29
C LEU A 377 23.68 -8.56 7.62
N ILE A 378 23.03 -9.72 7.51
CA ILE A 378 21.73 -9.83 6.84
C ILE A 378 20.64 -9.08 7.61
N ARG A 379 20.71 -9.02 8.95
CA ARG A 379 19.76 -8.21 9.75
C ARG A 379 19.92 -6.72 9.45
N GLU A 380 21.15 -6.24 9.39
CA GLU A 380 21.43 -4.83 9.07
C GLU A 380 21.00 -4.50 7.63
N LEU A 381 21.25 -5.40 6.67
CA LEU A 381 20.73 -5.25 5.31
C LEU A 381 19.20 -5.23 5.28
N VAL A 382 18.51 -6.17 5.93
CA VAL A 382 17.04 -6.14 6.00
C VAL A 382 16.56 -4.82 6.61
N THR A 383 17.17 -4.33 7.69
CA THR A 383 16.78 -3.04 8.28
C THR A 383 16.98 -1.87 7.31
N ALA A 384 18.09 -1.85 6.56
CA ALA A 384 18.38 -0.81 5.58
C ALA A 384 17.40 -0.82 4.40
N PHE A 385 17.10 -2.00 3.84
CA PHE A 385 16.36 -2.17 2.56
C PHE A 385 14.90 -2.55 2.68
N ASN A 386 14.42 -2.93 3.87
CA ASN A 386 13.01 -3.26 4.08
C ASN A 386 12.17 -2.02 3.75
N PRO A 387 11.32 -2.01 2.72
CA PRO A 387 10.63 -0.80 2.25
C PRO A 387 9.54 -0.30 3.21
N SER A 388 9.31 -0.97 4.34
CA SER A 388 8.30 -0.57 5.32
C SER A 388 8.44 0.90 5.67
N ARG A 389 7.41 1.68 5.39
CA ARG A 389 7.35 3.10 5.73
C ARG A 389 7.43 3.36 7.24
N LEU A 390 7.36 2.34 8.08
CA LEU A 390 7.46 2.47 9.54
C LEU A 390 8.90 2.48 10.06
N ILE A 391 9.89 2.08 9.25
CA ILE A 391 11.31 2.13 9.64
C ILE A 391 11.87 3.52 9.35
N ALA A 392 12.38 4.17 10.39
CA ALA A 392 12.89 5.53 10.31
C ALA A 392 14.13 5.64 9.40
N PRO A 393 14.26 6.72 8.60
CA PRO A 393 15.40 6.90 7.70
C PRO A 393 16.78 6.82 8.38
N ASP A 394 16.93 7.38 9.58
CA ASP A 394 18.20 7.31 10.34
C ASP A 394 18.56 5.88 10.74
N VAL A 395 17.57 5.08 11.16
CA VAL A 395 17.78 3.66 11.49
C VAL A 395 18.27 2.90 10.25
N ARG A 396 17.72 3.18 9.06
CA ARG A 396 18.16 2.56 7.80
C ARG A 396 19.59 2.90 7.45
N LEU A 397 19.94 4.19 7.54
CA LEU A 397 21.29 4.66 7.22
C LEU A 397 22.33 4.07 8.17
N GLN A 398 22.02 4.00 9.47
CA GLN A 398 22.89 3.36 10.45
C GLN A 398 23.07 1.87 10.16
N ALA A 399 22.00 1.17 9.79
CA ALA A 399 22.07 -0.23 9.41
C ALA A 399 22.88 -0.43 8.12
N ALA A 400 22.72 0.45 7.13
CA ALA A 400 23.48 0.43 5.90
C ALA A 400 24.99 0.66 6.15
N GLU A 401 25.35 1.62 7.00
CA GLU A 401 26.74 1.87 7.40
C GLU A 401 27.35 0.67 8.14
N LYS A 402 26.63 0.09 9.11
CA LYS A 402 27.07 -1.12 9.80
C LYS A 402 27.26 -2.31 8.85
N ALA A 403 26.35 -2.48 7.89
CA ALA A 403 26.46 -3.55 6.91
C ALA A 403 27.75 -3.41 6.06
N TRP A 404 28.06 -2.19 5.63
CA TRP A 404 29.31 -1.89 4.94
C TRP A 404 30.54 -2.16 5.84
N ASP A 405 30.51 -1.73 7.10
CA ASP A 405 31.63 -1.93 8.02
C ASP A 405 31.85 -3.41 8.39
N MET A 406 30.78 -4.23 8.36
CA MET A 406 30.86 -5.68 8.58
C MET A 406 31.46 -6.42 7.38
N GLU A 407 31.02 -6.10 6.16
CA GLU A 407 31.49 -6.75 4.94
C GLU A 407 31.59 -5.73 3.78
N PRO A 408 32.77 -5.11 3.59
CA PRO A 408 33.03 -4.30 2.41
C PRO A 408 33.11 -5.20 1.17
N ALA A 409 32.05 -5.21 0.36
CA ALA A 409 31.98 -5.95 -0.90
C ALA A 409 31.22 -5.13 -1.95
N GLU A 410 31.48 -5.36 -3.24
CA GLU A 410 30.83 -4.60 -4.34
C GLU A 410 29.30 -4.61 -4.20
N TRP A 411 28.71 -5.80 -4.01
CA TRP A 411 27.26 -5.96 -3.90
C TRP A 411 26.69 -5.27 -2.64
N VAL A 412 27.37 -5.35 -1.49
CA VAL A 412 26.99 -4.59 -0.28
C VAL A 412 27.08 -3.09 -0.56
N GLY A 413 28.11 -2.67 -1.29
CA GLY A 413 28.32 -1.29 -1.70
C GLY A 413 27.18 -0.73 -2.53
N PHE A 414 26.75 -1.42 -3.58
CA PHE A 414 25.58 -1.05 -4.40
C PHE A 414 24.33 -0.92 -3.56
N VAL A 415 24.12 -1.90 -2.69
CA VAL A 415 22.99 -1.97 -1.79
C VAL A 415 23.03 -0.74 -0.85
N VAL A 416 24.05 -0.59 -0.01
CA VAL A 416 24.20 0.55 0.94
C VAL A 416 24.09 1.91 0.23
N TRP A 417 24.74 2.08 -0.92
CA TRP A 417 24.62 3.31 -1.71
C TRP A 417 23.18 3.58 -2.15
N ALA A 418 22.47 2.58 -2.68
CA ALA A 418 21.07 2.73 -3.06
C ALA A 418 20.19 3.13 -1.87
N SER A 419 20.42 2.55 -0.69
CA SER A 419 19.74 2.98 0.56
C SER A 419 20.00 4.44 0.89
N CYS A 420 21.26 4.89 0.81
CA CYS A 420 21.60 6.28 1.06
C CYS A 420 20.97 7.23 0.03
N GLN A 421 20.83 6.82 -1.23
CA GLN A 421 20.12 7.60 -2.25
C GLN A 421 18.63 7.71 -1.97
N MET A 422 17.99 6.61 -1.51
CA MET A 422 16.56 6.57 -1.26
C MET A 422 16.16 7.28 0.03
N TYR A 423 16.88 7.03 1.12
CA TYR A 423 16.47 7.44 2.47
C TYR A 423 17.38 8.50 3.09
N GLY A 424 18.58 8.69 2.55
CA GLY A 424 19.60 9.59 3.08
C GLY A 424 19.60 10.99 2.47
N SER A 425 20.41 11.87 3.04
CA SER A 425 20.73 13.15 2.41
C SER A 425 21.72 12.96 1.26
N LYS A 426 21.84 13.98 0.40
CA LYS A 426 22.89 14.02 -0.63
C LYS A 426 24.30 13.89 -0.02
N ALA A 427 24.50 14.37 1.20
CA ALA A 427 25.79 14.24 1.89
C ALA A 427 26.06 12.78 2.29
N ASP A 428 25.07 12.08 2.83
CA ASP A 428 25.19 10.65 3.20
C ASP A 428 25.51 9.79 1.97
N ALA A 429 24.79 10.05 0.87
CA ALA A 429 25.00 9.35 -0.39
C ALA A 429 26.36 9.64 -1.04
N ASN A 430 26.89 10.85 -0.87
CA ASN A 430 28.26 11.20 -1.29
C ASN A 430 29.32 10.56 -0.40
N ALA A 431 29.11 10.52 0.92
CA ALA A 431 30.07 9.93 1.85
C ALA A 431 30.27 8.44 1.58
N ILE A 432 29.19 7.69 1.34
CA ILE A 432 29.32 6.28 0.98
C ILE A 432 29.93 6.10 -0.41
N LEU A 433 29.61 6.97 -1.37
CA LEU A 433 30.21 6.94 -2.71
C LEU A 433 31.73 7.15 -2.66
N GLU A 434 32.20 8.08 -1.83
CA GLU A 434 33.62 8.31 -1.61
C GLU A 434 34.30 7.11 -0.96
N LYS A 435 33.67 6.50 0.07
CA LYS A 435 34.14 5.24 0.68
C LYS A 435 34.25 4.12 -0.36
N LEU A 436 33.25 3.97 -1.23
CA LEU A 436 33.22 2.96 -2.28
C LEU A 436 34.33 3.15 -3.31
N LEU A 437 34.48 4.36 -3.85
CA LEU A 437 35.52 4.66 -4.84
C LEU A 437 36.94 4.56 -4.27
N ALA A 438 37.11 4.83 -2.98
CA ALA A 438 38.39 4.67 -2.27
C ALA A 438 38.73 3.20 -1.94
N SER A 439 37.75 2.30 -1.99
CA SER A 439 37.96 0.86 -1.73
C SER A 439 38.47 0.12 -2.98
N ASP A 440 39.07 -1.05 -2.76
CA ASP A 440 39.55 -1.93 -3.84
C ASP A 440 38.52 -3.00 -4.25
N VAL A 441 37.31 -2.97 -3.69
CA VAL A 441 36.31 -4.04 -3.88
C VAL A 441 35.52 -3.91 -5.18
N LEU A 442 35.55 -2.74 -5.83
CA LEU A 442 34.82 -2.46 -7.06
C LEU A 442 35.53 -3.04 -8.29
N SER A 443 34.79 -3.79 -9.09
CA SER A 443 35.17 -4.15 -10.46
C SER A 443 35.42 -2.90 -11.31
N PRO A 444 36.21 -3.00 -12.41
CA PRO A 444 36.44 -1.88 -13.30
C PRO A 444 35.14 -1.29 -13.87
N ARG A 445 34.14 -2.15 -14.14
CA ARG A 445 32.82 -1.74 -14.63
C ARG A 445 32.07 -0.93 -13.57
N ALA A 446 31.91 -1.47 -12.35
CA ALA A 446 31.23 -0.78 -11.26
C ALA A 446 31.92 0.53 -10.87
N ARG A 447 33.27 0.54 -10.84
CA ARG A 447 34.04 1.77 -10.59
C ARG A 447 33.70 2.86 -11.61
N LYS A 448 33.64 2.53 -12.90
CA LYS A 448 33.29 3.49 -13.95
C LYS A 448 31.88 4.04 -13.81
N PHE A 449 30.93 3.21 -13.36
CA PHE A 449 29.58 3.66 -13.05
C PHE A 449 29.56 4.67 -11.88
N PHE A 450 30.22 4.34 -10.77
CA PHE A 450 30.28 5.22 -9.60
C PHE A 450 31.06 6.52 -9.86
N GLU A 451 32.10 6.51 -10.70
CA GLU A 451 32.74 7.74 -11.20
C GLU A 451 31.75 8.63 -11.97
N GLY A 452 30.85 8.02 -12.75
CA GLY A 452 29.77 8.74 -13.43
C GLY A 452 28.81 9.40 -12.45
N ILE A 453 28.42 8.69 -11.39
CA ILE A 453 27.59 9.24 -10.31
C ILE A 453 28.32 10.37 -9.58
N GLN A 454 29.62 10.23 -9.32
CA GLN A 454 30.42 11.28 -8.69
C GLN A 454 30.44 12.55 -9.55
N ALA A 455 30.64 12.41 -10.86
CA ALA A 455 30.56 13.52 -11.81
C ALA A 455 29.16 14.15 -11.85
N ALA A 456 28.10 13.34 -11.85
CA ALA A 456 26.71 13.79 -11.80
C ALA A 456 26.42 14.57 -10.51
N ASN A 457 26.89 14.09 -9.36
CA ASN A 457 26.71 14.76 -8.06
C ASN A 457 27.44 16.11 -7.99
N ALA A 458 28.56 16.25 -8.73
CA ALA A 458 29.28 17.50 -8.95
C ALA A 458 28.63 18.40 -10.02
N GLY A 459 27.53 17.98 -10.66
CA GLY A 459 26.82 18.72 -11.70
C GLY A 459 27.47 18.63 -13.10
N ASN A 460 28.48 17.77 -13.28
CA ASN A 460 29.15 17.57 -14.57
C ASN A 460 28.48 16.44 -15.36
N TRP A 461 27.27 16.71 -15.85
CA TRP A 461 26.44 15.72 -16.55
C TRP A 461 27.06 15.18 -17.85
N ARG A 462 27.86 15.98 -18.56
CA ARG A 462 28.57 15.50 -19.77
C ARG A 462 29.64 14.46 -19.42
N ALA A 463 30.41 14.71 -18.36
CA ALA A 463 31.38 13.72 -17.88
C ALA A 463 30.69 12.47 -17.33
N ALA A 464 29.55 12.63 -16.65
CA ALA A 464 28.74 11.51 -16.18
C ALA A 464 28.30 10.60 -17.33
N LEU A 465 27.70 11.17 -18.39
CA LEU A 465 27.28 10.42 -19.58
C LEU A 465 28.46 9.70 -20.27
N ALA A 466 29.60 10.37 -20.44
CA ALA A 466 30.80 9.73 -21.00
C ALA A 466 31.32 8.58 -20.12
N SER A 467 31.15 8.69 -18.80
CA SER A 467 31.47 7.61 -17.86
C SER A 467 30.53 6.42 -18.04
N TYR A 468 29.22 6.65 -18.16
CA TYR A 468 28.22 5.61 -18.42
C TYR A 468 28.46 4.91 -19.76
N ASP A 469 28.82 5.65 -20.81
CA ASP A 469 29.21 5.09 -22.12
C ASP A 469 30.48 4.26 -22.07
N SER A 470 31.41 4.62 -21.19
CA SER A 470 32.61 3.82 -20.96
C SER A 470 32.29 2.59 -20.12
N CYS A 471 31.42 2.73 -19.12
CA CYS A 471 30.99 1.66 -18.23
C CYS A 471 30.36 0.51 -19.01
N GLU A 472 29.42 0.80 -19.91
CA GLU A 472 28.73 -0.23 -20.70
C GLU A 472 29.70 -1.08 -21.56
N LYS A 473 30.82 -0.49 -22.02
CA LYS A 473 31.83 -1.15 -22.86
C LYS A 473 32.81 -2.04 -22.09
N ILE A 474 32.83 -1.96 -20.76
CA ILE A 474 33.68 -2.79 -19.91
C ILE A 474 32.96 -4.13 -19.66
N GLU A 475 33.63 -5.25 -19.91
CA GLU A 475 33.08 -6.59 -19.69
C GLU A 475 32.67 -6.79 -18.22
N GLY A 476 31.51 -7.43 -18.00
CA GLY A 476 30.94 -7.74 -16.69
C GLY A 476 29.44 -7.45 -16.60
N ASP A 477 28.78 -8.05 -15.61
CA ASP A 477 27.32 -8.01 -15.47
C ASP A 477 26.83 -6.90 -14.53
N THR A 478 27.72 -6.33 -13.70
CA THR A 478 27.36 -5.35 -12.67
C THR A 478 28.07 -3.99 -12.88
N PRO A 479 27.34 -2.86 -12.95
CA PRO A 479 25.88 -2.78 -13.02
C PRO A 479 25.35 -3.24 -14.39
N GLY A 480 24.12 -3.75 -14.38
CA GLY A 480 23.38 -4.10 -15.58
C GLY A 480 23.10 -2.86 -16.45
N VAL A 481 22.86 -3.09 -17.74
CA VAL A 481 22.62 -2.03 -18.73
C VAL A 481 21.42 -1.16 -18.35
N ASP A 482 20.37 -1.74 -17.78
CA ASP A 482 19.17 -1.00 -17.36
C ASP A 482 19.47 0.09 -16.32
N LEU A 483 20.35 -0.20 -15.36
CA LEU A 483 20.76 0.77 -14.35
C LEU A 483 21.64 1.86 -14.97
N ILE A 484 22.52 1.51 -15.89
CA ILE A 484 23.33 2.49 -16.64
C ILE A 484 22.41 3.42 -17.44
N ASP A 485 21.42 2.86 -18.13
CA ASP A 485 20.47 3.62 -18.94
C ASP A 485 19.52 4.49 -18.11
N ALA A 486 19.12 4.06 -16.91
CA ALA A 486 18.40 4.91 -15.97
C ALA A 486 19.20 6.17 -15.61
N TYR A 487 20.51 6.03 -15.39
CA TYR A 487 21.39 7.17 -15.11
C TYR A 487 21.73 8.00 -16.36
N ARG A 488 21.74 7.40 -17.55
CA ARG A 488 21.79 8.16 -18.81
C ARG A 488 20.54 8.99 -19.02
N PHE A 489 19.37 8.41 -18.80
CA PHE A 489 18.09 9.12 -18.85
C PHE A 489 18.13 10.35 -17.94
N ILE A 490 18.52 10.18 -16.67
CA ILE A 490 18.70 11.29 -15.72
C ILE A 490 19.66 12.35 -16.29
N GLY A 491 20.85 11.94 -16.75
CA GLY A 491 21.85 12.88 -17.27
C GLY A 491 21.37 13.67 -18.49
N LEU A 492 20.70 13.01 -19.44
CA LEU A 492 20.14 13.66 -20.63
C LEU A 492 19.01 14.63 -20.27
N THR A 493 18.14 14.25 -19.32
CA THR A 493 17.09 15.14 -18.79
C THR A 493 17.69 16.39 -18.14
N PHE A 494 18.76 16.26 -17.35
CA PHE A 494 19.44 17.41 -16.74
C PHE A 494 20.16 18.31 -17.76
N LEU A 495 20.61 17.75 -18.89
CA LEU A 495 21.14 18.53 -20.01
C LEU A 495 20.04 19.17 -20.88
N GLY A 496 18.78 18.74 -20.72
CA GLY A 496 17.66 19.21 -21.54
C GLY A 496 17.66 18.66 -22.96
N ASP A 497 18.32 17.52 -23.20
CA ASP A 497 18.39 16.88 -24.52
C ASP A 497 17.19 15.93 -24.72
N THR A 498 16.03 16.52 -24.99
CA THR A 498 14.77 15.78 -25.10
C THR A 498 14.77 14.76 -26.24
N ASP A 499 15.44 15.05 -27.36
CA ASP A 499 15.51 14.15 -28.51
C ASP A 499 16.30 12.89 -28.15
N ALA A 500 17.43 13.04 -27.45
CA ALA A 500 18.19 11.91 -26.94
C ALA A 500 17.42 11.10 -25.89
N VAL A 501 16.66 11.77 -25.00
CA VAL A 501 15.78 11.09 -24.03
C VAL A 501 14.73 10.24 -24.74
N VAL A 502 14.01 10.80 -25.71
CA VAL A 502 12.98 10.08 -26.46
C VAL A 502 13.59 8.93 -27.26
N ALA A 503 14.77 9.11 -27.86
CA ALA A 503 15.48 8.06 -28.58
C ALA A 503 15.88 6.90 -27.66
N LEU A 504 16.42 7.21 -26.47
CA LEU A 504 16.78 6.21 -25.47
C LEU A 504 15.55 5.41 -25.01
N LEU A 505 14.47 6.10 -24.63
CA LEU A 505 13.24 5.43 -24.17
C LEU A 505 12.59 4.55 -25.25
N ARG A 506 12.63 4.97 -26.52
CA ARG A 506 12.12 4.15 -27.64
C ARG A 506 12.97 2.91 -27.85
N LYS A 507 14.30 3.06 -27.91
CA LYS A 507 15.24 1.94 -28.06
C LYS A 507 15.02 0.91 -26.95
N ASN A 508 14.94 1.37 -25.71
CA ASN A 508 14.78 0.48 -24.56
C ASN A 508 13.38 -0.13 -24.51
N GLY A 509 12.38 0.59 -25.03
CA GLY A 509 11.00 0.10 -25.16
C GLY A 509 10.81 -1.04 -26.15
N GLU A 510 11.77 -1.29 -27.05
CA GLU A 510 11.73 -2.42 -28.00
C GLU A 510 11.97 -3.78 -27.32
N ASP A 511 12.56 -3.81 -26.12
CA ASP A 511 12.75 -5.03 -25.34
C ASP A 511 11.41 -5.49 -24.72
N PRO A 512 10.85 -6.64 -25.11
CA PRO A 512 9.60 -7.15 -24.54
C PRO A 512 9.72 -7.54 -23.06
N GLN A 513 10.92 -7.82 -22.56
CA GLN A 513 11.15 -8.18 -21.16
C GLN A 513 11.25 -6.95 -20.27
N ASN A 514 12.06 -5.95 -20.63
CA ASN A 514 12.40 -4.82 -19.74
C ASN A 514 11.88 -3.46 -20.24
N GLY A 515 11.34 -3.38 -21.46
CA GLY A 515 10.97 -2.12 -22.10
C GLY A 515 9.72 -1.41 -21.55
N THR A 516 8.92 -2.08 -20.72
CA THR A 516 7.65 -1.54 -20.19
C THR A 516 7.82 -0.18 -19.51
N LYS A 517 8.78 -0.06 -18.57
CA LYS A 517 9.01 1.18 -17.80
C LYS A 517 9.48 2.32 -18.69
N SER A 518 10.28 2.02 -19.71
CA SER A 518 10.72 3.00 -20.71
C SER A 518 9.54 3.51 -21.56
N LEU A 519 8.65 2.61 -21.98
CA LEU A 519 7.44 2.98 -22.73
C LEU A 519 6.44 3.77 -21.87
N LEU A 520 6.25 3.42 -20.60
CA LEU A 520 5.38 4.19 -19.69
C LEU A 520 5.94 5.59 -19.42
N THR A 521 7.25 5.73 -19.23
CA THR A 521 7.92 7.04 -19.12
C THR A 521 7.74 7.87 -20.39
N LEU A 522 7.86 7.25 -21.57
CA LEU A 522 7.62 7.92 -22.85
C LEU A 522 6.14 8.32 -23.02
N ALA A 523 5.21 7.51 -22.54
CA ALA A 523 3.79 7.81 -22.58
C ALA A 523 3.42 8.97 -21.65
N GLU A 524 4.06 9.08 -20.47
CA GLU A 524 3.96 10.28 -19.61
C GLU A 524 4.45 11.52 -20.34
N TYR A 525 5.61 11.45 -21.00
CA TYR A 525 6.10 12.55 -21.81
C TYR A 525 5.08 12.98 -22.87
N TYR A 526 4.48 12.04 -23.61
CA TYR A 526 3.43 12.37 -24.59
C TYR A 526 2.16 12.94 -23.93
N LYS A 527 1.78 12.47 -22.74
CA LYS A 527 0.67 13.03 -21.95
C LYS A 527 0.93 14.50 -21.64
N GLU A 528 2.13 14.84 -21.17
CA GLU A 528 2.55 16.21 -20.86
C GLU A 528 2.57 17.13 -22.08
N GLN A 529 2.93 16.59 -23.26
CA GLN A 529 2.88 17.32 -24.53
C GLN A 529 1.46 17.45 -25.11
N GLY A 530 0.43 16.89 -24.45
CA GLY A 530 -0.94 16.88 -24.96
C GLY A 530 -1.16 15.96 -26.16
N GLN A 531 -0.23 15.04 -26.44
CA GLN A 531 -0.27 14.12 -27.57
C GLN A 531 -1.01 12.83 -27.17
N ALA A 532 -2.33 12.93 -27.01
CA ALA A 532 -3.15 11.84 -26.45
C ALA A 532 -3.09 10.53 -27.26
N ASP A 533 -3.07 10.59 -28.59
CA ASP A 533 -3.02 9.40 -29.44
C ASP A 533 -1.69 8.64 -29.31
N LEU A 534 -0.58 9.38 -29.30
CA LEU A 534 0.75 8.81 -29.09
C LEU A 534 0.90 8.24 -27.68
N MET A 535 0.39 8.94 -26.67
CA MET A 535 0.33 8.43 -25.31
C MET A 535 -0.43 7.10 -25.26
N MET A 536 -1.65 7.04 -25.81
CA MET A 536 -2.47 5.82 -25.78
C MET A 536 -1.83 4.66 -26.54
N ALA A 537 -1.24 4.92 -27.71
CA ALA A 537 -0.52 3.90 -28.47
C ALA A 537 0.68 3.36 -27.69
N THR A 538 1.42 4.24 -27.00
CA THR A 538 2.60 3.87 -26.21
C THR A 538 2.22 3.08 -24.96
N VAL A 539 1.13 3.45 -24.26
CA VAL A 539 0.62 2.65 -23.13
C VAL A 539 0.17 1.26 -23.60
N LYS A 540 -0.53 1.16 -24.74
CA LYS A 540 -0.95 -0.13 -25.30
C LYS A 540 0.26 -1.01 -25.67
N ALA A 541 1.32 -0.41 -26.19
CA ALA A 541 2.59 -1.11 -26.45
C ALA A 541 3.26 -1.58 -25.14
N ALA A 542 3.31 -0.72 -24.11
CA ALA A 542 3.84 -1.08 -22.79
C ALA A 542 3.08 -2.27 -22.18
N LEU A 543 1.75 -2.25 -22.27
CA LEU A 543 0.91 -3.34 -21.78
C LEU A 543 1.00 -4.61 -22.64
N ALA A 544 1.46 -4.53 -23.89
CA ALA A 544 1.66 -5.71 -24.74
C ALA A 544 2.91 -6.52 -24.35
N ASN A 545 3.90 -5.86 -23.73
CA ASN A 545 5.12 -6.48 -23.17
C ASN A 545 4.79 -7.33 -21.92
N ASN A 546 5.74 -7.43 -20.98
CA ASN A 546 5.57 -8.09 -19.70
C ASN A 546 5.47 -7.07 -18.55
N PRO A 547 4.33 -6.36 -18.40
CA PRO A 547 4.18 -5.38 -17.32
C PRO A 547 4.18 -6.07 -15.95
N GLU A 548 4.89 -5.48 -14.99
CA GLU A 548 4.82 -5.82 -13.57
C GLU A 548 3.52 -5.26 -12.93
N PRO A 549 3.10 -5.73 -11.74
CA PRO A 549 1.93 -5.19 -11.04
C PRO A 549 1.95 -3.66 -10.86
N ASP A 550 3.13 -3.07 -10.64
CA ASP A 550 3.33 -1.61 -10.53
C ASP A 550 3.03 -0.88 -11.84
N ASP A 551 3.47 -1.47 -12.97
CA ASP A 551 3.28 -0.93 -14.31
C ASP A 551 1.79 -0.86 -14.69
N LEU A 552 0.97 -1.80 -14.18
CA LEU A 552 -0.49 -1.79 -14.40
C LEU A 552 -1.15 -0.56 -13.77
N LEU A 553 -0.79 -0.22 -12.54
CA LEU A 553 -1.29 0.97 -11.87
C LEU A 553 -0.71 2.25 -12.49
N TRP A 554 0.55 2.21 -12.92
CA TRP A 554 1.17 3.33 -13.63
C TRP A 554 0.46 3.60 -14.96
N ALA A 555 0.20 2.57 -15.77
CA ALA A 555 -0.58 2.69 -17.00
C ALA A 555 -1.97 3.32 -16.75
N LEU A 556 -2.67 2.88 -15.70
CA LEU A 556 -3.96 3.47 -15.29
C LEU A 556 -3.86 4.98 -14.99
N ARG A 557 -2.79 5.41 -14.29
CA ARG A 557 -2.56 6.84 -13.98
C ARG A 557 -2.29 7.67 -15.24
N ILE A 558 -1.54 7.11 -16.20
CA ILE A 558 -1.21 7.81 -17.44
C ILE A 558 -2.48 8.03 -18.27
N VAL A 559 -3.30 6.98 -18.47
CA VAL A 559 -4.50 7.06 -19.32
C VAL A 559 -5.65 7.82 -18.66
N ALA A 560 -5.70 7.84 -17.32
CA ALA A 560 -6.69 8.54 -16.50
C ALA A 560 -8.13 8.29 -17.01
N LEU A 561 -8.84 9.29 -17.52
CA LEU A 561 -10.23 9.14 -17.98
C LEU A 561 -10.41 8.18 -19.18
N ARG A 562 -9.32 7.76 -19.82
CA ARG A 562 -9.33 6.83 -20.98
C ARG A 562 -9.11 5.36 -20.58
N TYR A 563 -9.10 5.05 -19.28
CA TYR A 563 -8.90 3.68 -18.79
C TYR A 563 -9.83 2.61 -19.41
N PRO A 564 -11.08 2.90 -19.85
CA PRO A 564 -11.93 1.88 -20.48
C PRO A 564 -11.29 1.27 -21.74
N GLU A 565 -10.41 1.99 -22.44
CA GLU A 565 -9.73 1.50 -23.65
C GLU A 565 -8.67 0.43 -23.40
N ILE A 566 -8.08 0.40 -22.21
CA ILE A 566 -7.04 -0.57 -21.84
C ILE A 566 -7.58 -1.70 -20.95
N MET A 567 -8.85 -1.60 -20.54
CA MET A 567 -9.47 -2.48 -19.56
C MET A 567 -9.41 -3.97 -19.90
N PRO A 568 -9.63 -4.42 -21.17
CA PRO A 568 -9.51 -5.83 -21.52
C PRO A 568 -8.09 -6.38 -21.29
N VAL A 569 -7.06 -5.66 -21.77
CA VAL A 569 -5.66 -6.05 -21.62
C VAL A 569 -5.22 -5.95 -20.16
N LEU A 570 -5.70 -4.94 -19.43
CA LEU A 570 -5.44 -4.79 -18.00
C LEU A 570 -5.96 -5.99 -17.20
N LYS A 571 -7.18 -6.48 -17.49
CA LYS A 571 -7.73 -7.70 -16.85
C LYS A 571 -6.89 -8.93 -17.15
N GLU A 572 -6.50 -9.09 -18.42
CA GLU A 572 -5.67 -10.20 -18.87
C GLU A 572 -4.31 -10.21 -18.13
N LYS A 573 -3.60 -9.08 -18.12
CA LYS A 573 -2.29 -8.97 -17.49
C LYS A 573 -2.37 -9.03 -15.96
N ALA A 574 -3.38 -8.43 -15.33
CA ALA A 574 -3.58 -8.56 -13.89
C ALA A 574 -3.90 -10.00 -13.46
N ALA A 575 -4.51 -10.82 -14.32
CA ALA A 575 -4.77 -12.23 -14.03
C ALA A 575 -3.49 -13.09 -13.97
N LEU A 576 -2.39 -12.63 -14.57
CA LEU A 576 -1.07 -13.27 -14.46
C LEU A 576 -0.48 -13.14 -13.05
N TYR A 577 -0.97 -12.20 -12.24
CA TYR A 577 -0.48 -11.92 -10.89
C TYR A 577 -1.59 -12.10 -9.84
N PRO A 578 -2.09 -13.32 -9.62
CA PRO A 578 -3.22 -13.59 -8.73
C PRO A 578 -2.92 -13.33 -7.25
N PHE A 579 -1.65 -13.16 -6.88
CA PHE A 579 -1.20 -12.89 -5.51
C PHE A 579 -0.63 -11.48 -5.33
N ALA A 580 -0.75 -10.60 -6.33
CA ALA A 580 -0.23 -9.23 -6.24
C ALA A 580 -1.35 -8.25 -5.85
N TRP A 581 -1.17 -7.52 -4.76
CA TRP A 581 -2.19 -6.58 -4.30
C TRP A 581 -2.43 -5.45 -5.32
N LYS A 582 -1.38 -4.96 -5.98
CA LYS A 582 -1.49 -3.91 -7.02
C LYS A 582 -2.24 -4.41 -8.26
N ALA A 583 -2.07 -5.68 -8.62
CA ALA A 583 -2.87 -6.28 -9.69
C ALA A 583 -4.34 -6.39 -9.26
N ALA A 584 -4.63 -6.74 -8.01
CA ALA A 584 -6.00 -6.71 -7.47
C ALA A 584 -6.61 -5.30 -7.47
N VAL A 585 -5.83 -4.26 -7.13
CA VAL A 585 -6.24 -2.85 -7.27
C VAL A 585 -6.48 -2.48 -8.73
N ALA A 586 -5.67 -2.96 -9.68
CA ALA A 586 -5.91 -2.75 -11.11
C ALA A 586 -7.23 -3.39 -11.58
N LYS A 587 -7.57 -4.59 -11.07
CA LYS A 587 -8.86 -5.27 -11.34
C LYS A 587 -10.06 -4.48 -10.80
N LEU A 588 -9.89 -3.78 -9.68
CA LEU A 588 -10.89 -2.93 -9.04
C LEU A 588 -11.47 -1.92 -10.06
N TRP A 589 -10.59 -1.23 -10.78
CA TRP A 589 -10.95 -0.30 -11.86
C TRP A 589 -11.55 -1.01 -13.07
N ALA A 590 -11.04 -2.20 -13.36
CA ALA A 590 -11.52 -2.99 -14.47
C ALA A 590 -12.93 -3.55 -14.25
N ASN A 591 -13.36 -3.73 -13.00
CA ASN A 591 -14.66 -4.31 -12.62
C ASN A 591 -15.63 -3.26 -12.04
N ALA A 592 -15.29 -1.97 -12.13
CA ALA A 592 -16.10 -0.88 -11.58
C ALA A 592 -17.51 -0.80 -12.22
N ASP A 593 -17.65 -1.30 -13.45
CA ASP A 593 -18.93 -1.41 -14.17
C ASP A 593 -19.89 -2.46 -13.58
N GLN A 594 -19.41 -3.33 -12.69
CA GLN A 594 -20.19 -4.42 -12.08
C GLN A 594 -20.84 -4.05 -10.73
N GLY A 595 -20.74 -2.78 -10.30
CA GLY A 595 -21.37 -2.24 -9.09
C GLY A 595 -20.52 -2.30 -7.82
N SER A 596 -21.01 -1.74 -6.71
CA SER A 596 -20.23 -1.56 -5.47
C SER A 596 -19.77 -2.87 -4.81
N GLY A 597 -20.47 -3.99 -5.04
CA GLY A 597 -20.08 -5.30 -4.51
C GLY A 597 -18.78 -5.86 -5.12
N SER A 598 -18.49 -5.56 -6.40
CA SER A 598 -17.24 -5.99 -7.05
C SER A 598 -16.03 -5.17 -6.60
N VAL A 599 -16.26 -3.88 -6.32
CA VAL A 599 -15.28 -2.94 -5.75
C VAL A 599 -14.79 -3.45 -4.40
N GLN A 600 -15.72 -3.73 -3.46
CA GLN A 600 -15.37 -4.26 -2.14
C GLN A 600 -14.63 -5.59 -2.23
N ALA A 601 -15.09 -6.51 -3.08
CA ALA A 601 -14.45 -7.82 -3.24
C ALA A 601 -12.99 -7.71 -3.73
N SER A 602 -12.66 -6.73 -4.58
CA SER A 602 -11.27 -6.56 -5.06
C SER A 602 -10.39 -5.79 -4.06
N ILE A 603 -10.98 -4.93 -3.22
CA ILE A 603 -10.29 -4.39 -2.03
C ILE A 603 -9.93 -5.54 -1.09
N ASP A 604 -10.91 -6.40 -0.75
CA ASP A 604 -10.70 -7.57 0.10
C ASP A 604 -9.66 -8.54 -0.49
N GLU A 605 -9.57 -8.63 -1.83
CA GLU A 605 -8.51 -9.38 -2.53
C GLU A 605 -7.14 -8.70 -2.35
N ALA A 606 -7.04 -7.39 -2.56
CA ALA A 606 -5.79 -6.64 -2.41
C ALA A 606 -5.25 -6.73 -0.97
N LEU A 607 -6.12 -6.60 0.04
CA LEU A 607 -5.77 -6.68 1.46
C LEU A 607 -5.24 -8.05 1.90
N LYS A 608 -5.39 -9.11 1.09
CA LYS A 608 -4.75 -10.41 1.39
C LYS A 608 -3.24 -10.39 1.16
N PHE A 609 -2.77 -9.55 0.23
CA PHE A 609 -1.39 -9.54 -0.24
C PHE A 609 -0.67 -8.22 0.06
N CYS A 610 -1.43 -7.17 0.39
CA CYS A 610 -0.91 -5.92 0.93
C CYS A 610 -0.60 -6.09 2.42
N ASP A 611 0.44 -5.41 2.90
CA ASP A 611 0.88 -5.43 4.29
C ASP A 611 -0.03 -4.60 5.21
N ASP A 612 -0.75 -3.62 4.67
CA ASP A 612 -1.68 -2.79 5.44
C ASP A 612 -2.84 -2.21 4.60
N GLU A 613 -3.92 -1.83 5.27
CA GLU A 613 -5.13 -1.29 4.62
C GLU A 613 -4.94 0.11 4.05
N PHE A 614 -4.17 0.96 4.75
CA PHE A 614 -3.92 2.32 4.32
C PHE A 614 -3.21 2.36 2.96
N THR A 615 -2.28 1.44 2.66
CA THR A 615 -1.59 1.35 1.37
C THR A 615 -2.56 1.16 0.21
N VAL A 616 -3.54 0.25 0.37
CA VAL A 616 -4.56 -0.01 -0.66
C VAL A 616 -5.45 1.23 -0.85
N MET A 617 -5.90 1.82 0.26
CA MET A 617 -6.71 3.05 0.24
C MET A 617 -5.96 4.23 -0.37
N PHE A 618 -4.69 4.39 -0.03
CA PHE A 618 -3.82 5.44 -0.53
C PHE A 618 -3.65 5.36 -2.05
N GLU A 619 -3.35 4.17 -2.60
CA GLU A 619 -3.24 3.99 -4.05
C GLU A 619 -4.57 4.25 -4.76
N TYR A 620 -5.69 3.83 -4.16
CA TYR A 620 -7.02 4.11 -4.70
C TYR A 620 -7.30 5.62 -4.76
N LEU A 621 -7.05 6.34 -3.66
CA LEU A 621 -7.20 7.80 -3.60
C LEU A 621 -6.30 8.50 -4.61
N ARG A 622 -5.05 8.04 -4.76
CA ARG A 622 -4.09 8.60 -5.73
C ARG A 622 -4.59 8.46 -7.17
N LEU A 623 -5.16 7.31 -7.52
CA LEU A 623 -5.75 7.07 -8.85
C LEU A 623 -6.99 7.94 -9.11
N LEU A 624 -7.87 8.07 -8.10
CA LEU A 624 -9.05 8.92 -8.20
C LEU A 624 -8.70 10.41 -8.33
N ASP A 625 -7.73 10.88 -7.55
CA ASP A 625 -7.31 12.28 -7.54
C ASP A 625 -6.77 12.74 -8.90
N GLU A 626 -5.99 11.89 -9.58
CA GLU A 626 -5.52 12.15 -10.94
C GLU A 626 -6.69 12.30 -11.94
N GLN A 627 -7.75 11.51 -11.79
CA GLN A 627 -8.94 11.61 -12.63
C GLN A 627 -9.75 12.87 -12.32
N LEU A 628 -9.91 13.20 -11.04
CA LEU A 628 -10.61 14.42 -10.60
C LEU A 628 -9.92 15.68 -11.13
N ASP A 629 -8.58 15.71 -11.13
CA ASP A 629 -7.79 16.79 -11.71
C ASP A 629 -8.05 16.92 -13.23
N GLU A 630 -8.05 15.81 -13.97
CA GLU A 630 -8.33 15.83 -15.42
C GLU A 630 -9.79 16.26 -15.70
N MET A 631 -10.76 15.78 -14.91
CA MET A 631 -12.17 16.17 -15.01
C MET A 631 -12.36 17.67 -14.77
N LEU A 632 -11.70 18.22 -13.73
CA LEU A 632 -11.75 19.64 -13.44
C LEU A 632 -11.13 20.45 -14.58
N ALA A 633 -9.96 20.04 -15.08
CA ALA A 633 -9.26 20.72 -16.18
C ALA A 633 -10.08 20.73 -17.48
N LYS A 634 -10.89 19.70 -17.71
CA LYS A 634 -11.82 19.60 -18.86
C LYS A 634 -13.19 20.23 -18.61
N GLY A 635 -13.46 20.75 -17.40
CA GLY A 635 -14.75 21.33 -17.04
C GLY A 635 -15.89 20.30 -16.89
N LEU A 636 -15.56 19.02 -16.67
CA LEU A 636 -16.54 17.93 -16.50
C LEU A 636 -17.16 17.91 -15.09
N ILE A 637 -16.49 18.53 -14.11
CA ILE A 637 -16.99 18.70 -12.75
C ILE A 637 -16.90 20.17 -12.32
N ALA A 638 -17.78 20.56 -11.41
CA ALA A 638 -17.73 21.88 -10.81
C ALA A 638 -16.53 22.01 -9.84
N LYS A 639 -15.91 23.19 -9.81
CA LYS A 639 -14.82 23.52 -8.85
C LYS A 639 -15.25 23.27 -7.40
N ASP A 640 -16.50 23.56 -7.06
CA ASP A 640 -17.03 23.36 -5.70
C ASP A 640 -17.10 21.88 -5.32
N PHE A 641 -17.52 21.01 -6.24
CA PHE A 641 -17.55 19.56 -6.01
C PHE A 641 -16.14 19.00 -5.82
N TYR A 642 -15.19 19.45 -6.66
CA TYR A 642 -13.78 19.10 -6.50
C TYR A 642 -13.27 19.50 -5.12
N LEU A 643 -13.46 20.76 -4.70
CA LEU A 643 -13.00 21.25 -3.40
C LEU A 643 -13.63 20.50 -2.23
N GLN A 644 -14.93 20.15 -2.29
CA GLN A 644 -15.59 19.33 -1.27
C GLN A 644 -14.96 17.92 -1.16
N THR A 645 -14.60 17.33 -2.30
CA THR A 645 -13.92 16.03 -2.33
C THR A 645 -12.54 16.11 -1.68
N GLN A 646 -11.79 17.19 -1.96
CA GLN A 646 -10.48 17.44 -1.36
C GLN A 646 -10.57 17.62 0.17
N VAL A 647 -11.65 18.22 0.69
CA VAL A 647 -11.93 18.33 2.13
C VAL A 647 -12.14 16.95 2.76
N ALA A 648 -12.90 16.09 2.10
CA ALA A 648 -13.13 14.72 2.55
C ALA A 648 -11.82 13.92 2.59
N TYR A 649 -11.03 13.98 1.52
CA TYR A 649 -9.74 13.28 1.44
C TYR A 649 -8.76 13.80 2.50
N SER A 650 -8.75 15.11 2.73
CA SER A 650 -7.97 15.73 3.80
C SER A 650 -8.33 15.17 5.18
N SER A 651 -9.62 14.99 5.50
CA SER A 651 -10.05 14.36 6.75
C SER A 651 -9.61 12.90 6.84
N ILE A 652 -9.86 12.09 5.80
CA ILE A 652 -9.45 10.68 5.75
C ILE A 652 -7.94 10.53 5.97
N MET A 653 -7.15 11.36 5.30
CA MET A 653 -5.69 11.37 5.43
C MET A 653 -5.25 11.77 6.84
N ALA A 654 -5.86 12.78 7.45
CA ALA A 654 -5.52 13.20 8.80
C ALA A 654 -5.91 12.16 9.86
N GLU A 655 -7.03 11.46 9.71
CA GLU A 655 -7.46 10.37 10.60
C GLU A 655 -6.50 9.18 10.58
N ASN A 656 -5.88 8.90 9.42
CA ASN A 656 -4.96 7.79 9.21
C ASN A 656 -3.48 8.21 9.24
N VAL A 657 -3.16 9.38 9.77
CA VAL A 657 -1.79 9.93 9.76
C VAL A 657 -0.76 9.06 10.52
N ASP A 658 -1.21 8.29 11.50
CA ASP A 658 -0.37 7.33 12.23
C ASP A 658 0.14 6.22 11.32
N GLU A 659 -0.63 5.86 10.30
CA GLU A 659 -0.26 4.81 9.35
C GLU A 659 0.78 5.29 8.35
N PHE A 660 0.92 6.59 8.09
CA PHE A 660 1.81 7.11 7.04
C PHE A 660 3.27 6.72 7.24
N GLY A 661 3.68 6.61 8.51
CA GLY A 661 5.09 6.52 8.88
C GLY A 661 5.91 7.60 8.18
N TYR A 662 6.86 7.16 7.36
CA TYR A 662 7.82 7.99 6.62
C TYR A 662 7.58 7.94 5.11
N ASP A 663 6.40 7.55 4.62
CA ASP A 663 6.09 7.57 3.19
C ASP A 663 5.97 9.01 2.65
N PRO A 664 6.90 9.48 1.79
CA PRO A 664 6.88 10.85 1.29
C PRO A 664 5.62 11.20 0.49
N TYR A 665 5.00 10.22 -0.18
CA TYR A 665 3.83 10.47 -1.00
C TYR A 665 2.55 10.63 -0.17
N ALA A 666 2.40 9.86 0.92
CA ALA A 666 1.30 10.04 1.88
C ALA A 666 1.31 11.46 2.48
N TRP A 667 2.48 11.92 2.91
CA TRP A 667 2.71 13.26 3.44
C TRP A 667 2.51 14.37 2.39
N LEU A 668 2.87 14.12 1.12
CA LEU A 668 2.62 15.03 0.01
C LEU A 668 1.11 15.17 -0.29
N LEU A 669 0.35 14.07 -0.31
CA LEU A 669 -1.10 14.12 -0.51
C LEU A 669 -1.80 14.82 0.67
N LEU A 670 -1.37 14.60 1.91
CA LEU A 670 -1.88 15.37 3.06
C LEU A 670 -1.66 16.87 2.86
N ASN A 671 -0.51 17.29 2.32
CA ASN A 671 -0.29 18.67 1.94
C ASN A 671 -1.22 19.12 0.81
N LYS A 672 -1.32 18.36 -0.28
CA LYS A 672 -2.23 18.70 -1.39
C LYS A 672 -3.64 18.94 -0.88
N PHE A 673 -4.21 17.94 -0.20
CA PHE A 673 -5.60 17.96 0.24
C PHE A 673 -5.81 18.95 1.38
N GLY A 674 -4.91 18.96 2.38
CA GLY A 674 -5.00 19.83 3.53
C GLY A 674 -4.83 21.31 3.20
N LEU A 675 -3.86 21.67 2.36
CA LEU A 675 -3.62 23.06 1.95
C LEU A 675 -4.72 23.57 1.00
N MET A 676 -5.26 22.73 0.11
CA MET A 676 -6.38 23.09 -0.79
C MET A 676 -7.71 23.25 -0.03
N SER A 677 -7.82 22.57 1.11
CA SER A 677 -8.98 22.59 2.02
C SER A 677 -8.81 23.56 3.19
N GLU A 678 -7.79 24.41 3.14
CA GLU A 678 -7.52 25.46 4.14
C GLU A 678 -7.24 24.93 5.56
N LYS A 679 -6.88 23.65 5.69
CA LYS A 679 -6.51 22.98 6.96
C LYS A 679 -5.04 23.18 7.31
N TYR A 680 -4.51 24.38 7.07
CA TYR A 680 -3.07 24.69 7.20
C TYR A 680 -2.51 24.38 8.59
N GLU A 681 -3.23 24.79 9.63
CA GLU A 681 -2.83 24.61 11.03
C GLU A 681 -2.79 23.12 11.42
N GLN A 682 -3.77 22.34 10.95
CA GLN A 682 -3.82 20.90 11.16
C GLN A 682 -2.63 20.20 10.49
N VAL A 683 -2.39 20.49 9.21
CA VAL A 683 -1.28 19.91 8.45
C VAL A 683 0.05 20.18 9.15
N LEU A 684 0.36 21.43 9.48
CA LEU A 684 1.62 21.76 10.15
C LEU A 684 1.72 21.12 11.55
N ALA A 685 0.61 21.04 12.30
CA ALA A 685 0.60 20.38 13.60
C ALA A 685 0.94 18.88 13.48
N LEU A 686 0.40 18.19 12.46
CA LEU A 686 0.70 16.80 12.18
C LEU A 686 2.17 16.59 11.79
N TYR A 687 2.74 17.45 10.93
CA TYR A 687 4.16 17.43 10.61
C TYR A 687 5.05 17.65 11.84
N ASN A 688 4.70 18.60 12.71
CA ASN A 688 5.43 18.84 13.97
C ASN A 688 5.36 17.63 14.90
N LEU A 689 4.19 17.00 15.01
CA LEU A 689 3.98 15.86 15.91
C LEU A 689 4.70 14.59 15.44
N LYS A 690 4.64 14.29 14.14
CA LYS A 690 5.13 12.99 13.60
C LYS A 690 6.56 13.06 13.06
N LEU A 691 6.92 14.16 12.42
CA LEU A 691 8.22 14.31 11.73
C LEU A 691 9.12 15.36 12.39
N GLY A 692 8.62 16.07 13.40
CA GLY A 692 9.32 17.18 14.06
C GLY A 692 10.70 16.82 14.58
N ALA A 693 10.75 15.76 15.39
CA ALA A 693 11.99 15.29 16.02
C ALA A 693 13.04 14.77 15.03
N LEU A 694 12.62 14.18 13.90
CA LEU A 694 13.52 13.75 12.83
C LEU A 694 14.10 14.93 12.07
N ALA A 695 13.24 15.89 11.73
CA ALA A 695 13.68 17.14 11.13
C ALA A 695 14.65 17.89 12.06
N ASP A 696 14.38 17.98 13.37
CA ASP A 696 15.24 18.71 14.31
C ASP A 696 16.67 18.19 14.37
N ARG A 697 16.88 16.88 14.17
CA ARG A 697 18.20 16.24 14.13
C ARG A 697 18.78 16.08 12.72
N GLY A 698 18.11 16.59 11.68
CA GLY A 698 18.57 16.56 10.30
C GLY A 698 18.33 15.24 9.55
N SER A 699 17.69 14.26 10.18
CA SER A 699 17.50 12.90 9.65
C SER A 699 16.21 12.72 8.82
N LEU A 700 15.46 13.79 8.56
CA LEU A 700 14.28 13.71 7.72
C LEU A 700 14.66 13.41 6.27
N GLU A 701 14.01 12.44 5.63
CA GLU A 701 14.26 12.10 4.23
C GLU A 701 14.09 13.32 3.29
N PRO A 702 14.93 13.50 2.25
CA PRO A 702 14.84 14.64 1.32
C PRO A 702 13.46 14.93 0.75
N MET A 703 12.70 13.90 0.38
CA MET A 703 11.37 14.05 -0.23
C MET A 703 10.30 14.54 0.75
N LEU A 704 10.50 14.36 2.06
CA LEU A 704 9.61 14.89 3.11
C LEU A 704 9.92 16.34 3.50
N ARG A 705 11.15 16.81 3.22
CA ARG A 705 11.60 18.16 3.61
C ARG A 705 10.83 19.27 2.88
N ALA A 706 10.63 19.14 1.57
CA ALA A 706 9.91 20.14 0.77
C ALA A 706 8.43 20.27 1.17
N PRO A 707 7.64 19.19 1.27
CA PRO A 707 6.28 19.22 1.80
C PRO A 707 6.20 19.89 3.18
N TYR A 708 7.09 19.55 4.11
CA TYR A 708 7.13 20.18 5.43
C TYR A 708 7.46 21.67 5.34
N PHE A 709 8.46 22.03 4.53
CA PHE A 709 8.83 23.41 4.28
C PHE A 709 7.64 24.23 3.77
N TYR A 710 6.86 23.70 2.83
CA TYR A 710 5.67 24.36 2.31
C TYR A 710 4.59 24.55 3.38
N ALA A 711 4.32 23.52 4.19
CA ALA A 711 3.37 23.64 5.31
C ALA A 711 3.78 24.74 6.31
N ALA A 712 5.08 24.83 6.63
CA ALA A 712 5.61 25.87 7.52
C ALA A 712 5.47 27.28 6.92
N VAL A 713 5.84 27.45 5.65
CA VAL A 713 5.71 28.74 4.95
C VAL A 713 4.24 29.17 4.83
N CYS A 714 3.33 28.25 4.52
CA CYS A 714 1.89 28.52 4.41
C CYS A 714 1.23 28.91 5.74
N MET A 715 1.87 28.64 6.87
CA MET A 715 1.46 29.09 8.19
C MET A 715 2.18 30.35 8.66
N GLY A 716 3.15 30.84 7.89
CA GLY A 716 4.02 31.94 8.30
C GLY A 716 4.97 31.58 9.44
N ASP A 717 5.29 30.29 9.63
CA ASP A 717 6.27 29.84 10.64
C ASP A 717 7.69 30.02 10.11
N GLU A 718 8.20 31.25 10.23
CA GLU A 718 9.51 31.63 9.76
C GLU A 718 10.64 30.85 10.45
N LYS A 719 10.48 30.57 11.74
CA LYS A 719 11.47 29.83 12.52
C LYS A 719 11.60 28.42 11.97
N ARG A 720 10.47 27.73 11.75
CA ARG A 720 10.47 26.37 11.20
C ARG A 720 10.95 26.34 9.75
N THR A 721 10.51 27.31 8.94
CA THR A 721 10.96 27.48 7.55
C THR A 721 12.48 27.59 7.45
N GLU A 722 13.09 28.48 8.22
CA GLU A 722 14.53 28.70 8.19
C GLU A 722 15.31 27.54 8.80
N GLN A 723 14.76 26.85 9.81
CA GLN A 723 15.34 25.64 10.36
C GLN A 723 15.42 24.54 9.29
N LEU A 724 14.31 24.25 8.61
CA LEU A 724 14.25 23.25 7.54
C LEU A 724 15.18 23.62 6.37
N TRP A 725 15.28 24.91 6.03
CA TRP A 725 16.22 25.40 5.03
C TRP A 725 17.70 25.14 5.41
N LYS A 726 18.07 25.45 6.66
CA LYS A 726 19.45 25.36 7.15
C LYS A 726 19.97 23.94 7.31
N LEU A 727 19.10 22.97 7.57
CA LEU A 727 19.48 21.58 7.72
C LEU A 727 20.04 20.99 6.41
N GLN A 728 19.88 21.68 5.28
CA GLN A 728 20.29 21.27 3.93
C GLN A 728 19.71 19.88 3.55
N GLY A 729 19.91 19.44 2.30
CA GLY A 729 19.44 18.11 1.86
C GLY A 729 18.02 18.04 1.27
N PHE A 730 17.45 19.13 0.76
CA PHE A 730 16.31 19.00 -0.15
C PHE A 730 16.68 18.12 -1.35
N HIS A 731 15.70 17.42 -1.91
CA HIS A 731 15.90 16.77 -3.20
C HIS A 731 16.36 17.81 -4.24
N PRO A 732 17.30 17.52 -5.15
CA PRO A 732 17.82 18.49 -6.10
C PRO A 732 16.75 19.17 -6.98
N ALA A 733 15.66 18.47 -7.28
CA ALA A 733 14.54 19.05 -8.02
C ALA A 733 13.74 20.07 -7.19
N ASP A 734 13.70 19.90 -5.86
CA ASP A 734 12.89 20.71 -4.95
C ASP A 734 13.63 21.96 -4.45
N ILE A 735 14.97 21.92 -4.39
CA ILE A 735 15.76 23.01 -3.82
C ILE A 735 15.51 24.34 -4.55
N ARG A 736 15.34 24.31 -5.87
CA ARG A 736 15.06 25.48 -6.72
C ARG A 736 13.65 26.04 -6.50
N ASP A 737 12.68 25.17 -6.24
CA ASP A 737 11.28 25.56 -6.03
C ASP A 737 11.11 26.10 -4.59
N CYS A 738 11.71 25.44 -3.60
CA CYS A 738 11.77 25.93 -2.22
C CYS A 738 12.54 27.26 -2.11
N ALA A 739 13.65 27.42 -2.84
CA ALA A 739 14.39 28.69 -2.89
C ALA A 739 13.53 29.84 -3.44
N LEU A 740 12.75 29.59 -4.50
CA LEU A 740 11.81 30.58 -5.01
C LEU A 740 10.76 30.95 -3.95
N VAL A 741 10.12 29.97 -3.33
CA VAL A 741 9.10 30.20 -2.28
C VAL A 741 9.70 31.02 -1.13
N ARG A 742 10.92 30.67 -0.68
CA ARG A 742 11.68 31.40 0.33
C ARG A 742 11.97 32.84 -0.09
N SER A 743 12.41 33.05 -1.33
CA SER A 743 12.71 34.38 -1.89
C SER A 743 11.45 35.27 -1.96
N ILE A 744 10.31 34.72 -2.39
CA ILE A 744 9.03 35.44 -2.39
C ILE A 744 8.63 35.81 -0.96
N SER A 745 8.78 34.89 0.00
CA SER A 745 8.48 35.15 1.41
C SER A 745 9.30 36.33 1.98
N PHE A 746 10.60 36.42 1.68
CA PHE A 746 11.41 37.59 2.05
C PHE A 746 10.93 38.87 1.35
N ALA A 747 10.69 38.82 0.04
CA ALA A 747 10.31 39.99 -0.73
C ALA A 747 9.01 40.62 -0.23
N LEU A 748 8.00 39.79 0.07
CA LEU A 748 6.69 40.26 0.55
C LEU A 748 6.72 40.82 1.97
N ARG A 749 7.73 40.46 2.77
CA ARG A 749 8.04 41.07 4.08
C ARG A 749 8.89 42.34 3.98
N GLY A 750 9.27 42.74 2.77
CA GLY A 750 10.09 43.93 2.51
C GLY A 750 11.60 43.70 2.66
N GLN A 751 12.03 42.46 2.87
CA GLN A 751 13.43 42.05 3.00
C GLN A 751 14.02 41.78 1.60
N ILE A 752 14.18 42.86 0.81
CA ILE A 752 14.56 42.77 -0.61
C ILE A 752 15.98 42.23 -0.80
N ALA A 753 16.91 42.55 0.10
CA ALA A 753 18.28 42.05 0.02
C ALA A 753 18.34 40.52 0.23
N GLU A 754 17.62 40.03 1.24
CA GLU A 754 17.49 38.62 1.56
C GLU A 754 16.75 37.86 0.47
N ALA A 755 15.70 38.46 -0.12
CA ALA A 755 14.99 37.90 -1.26
C ALA A 755 15.95 37.64 -2.43
N LYS A 756 16.79 38.62 -2.77
CA LYS A 756 17.80 38.49 -3.82
C LYS A 756 18.83 37.41 -3.50
N ALA A 757 19.31 37.37 -2.27
CA ALA A 757 20.25 36.34 -1.82
C ALA A 757 19.64 34.92 -1.84
N ALA A 758 18.32 34.81 -1.64
CA ALA A 758 17.58 33.55 -1.67
C ALA A 758 17.10 33.13 -3.08
N MET A 759 17.39 33.91 -4.13
CA MET A 759 16.97 33.56 -5.49
C MET A 759 17.51 32.19 -5.91
N PRO A 760 16.72 31.38 -6.63
CA PRO A 760 17.18 30.09 -7.10
C PRO A 760 18.33 30.27 -8.11
N ALA A 761 19.42 29.52 -7.92
CA ALA A 761 20.59 29.55 -8.81
C ALA A 761 20.30 28.99 -10.21
N GLN A 762 19.31 28.10 -10.32
CA GLN A 762 18.83 27.50 -11.57
C GLN A 762 17.35 27.83 -11.78
N LEU A 763 16.85 27.64 -13.00
CA LEU A 763 15.44 27.85 -13.29
C LEU A 763 14.58 26.84 -12.51
N PRO A 764 13.53 27.31 -11.80
CA PRO A 764 12.59 26.44 -11.12
C PRO A 764 11.75 25.64 -12.13
N SER A 765 10.97 24.69 -11.61
CA SER A 765 10.08 23.86 -12.41
C SER A 765 9.13 24.73 -13.27
N PRO A 766 8.72 24.29 -14.48
CA PRO A 766 7.96 25.12 -15.42
C PRO A 766 6.77 25.87 -14.82
N VAL A 767 6.01 25.21 -13.94
CA VAL A 767 4.86 25.76 -13.21
C VAL A 767 5.21 26.99 -12.34
N PHE A 768 6.45 27.10 -11.86
CA PHE A 768 6.90 28.20 -11.00
C PHE A 768 7.60 29.34 -11.76
N ARG A 769 7.92 29.15 -13.04
CA ARG A 769 8.61 30.18 -13.84
C ARG A 769 7.82 31.49 -13.96
N PRO A 770 6.47 31.50 -14.09
CA PRO A 770 5.67 32.72 -14.04
C PRO A 770 5.84 33.49 -12.72
N ALA A 771 5.84 32.77 -11.58
CA ALA A 771 6.05 33.37 -10.27
C ALA A 771 7.46 33.96 -10.10
N LEU A 772 8.50 33.29 -10.63
CA LEU A 772 9.87 33.84 -10.67
C LEU A 772 9.94 35.15 -11.47
N LYS A 773 9.30 35.22 -12.64
CA LYS A 773 9.25 36.44 -13.45
C LYS A 773 8.54 37.57 -12.72
N ALA A 774 7.40 37.26 -12.10
CA ALA A 774 6.64 38.22 -11.30
C ALA A 774 7.45 38.74 -10.10
N LEU A 775 8.18 37.86 -9.40
CA LEU A 775 9.03 38.22 -8.29
C LEU A 775 10.17 39.17 -8.70
N ARG A 776 10.84 38.89 -9.83
CA ARG A 776 11.88 39.78 -10.37
C ARG A 776 11.32 41.17 -10.64
N ALA A 777 10.18 41.26 -11.32
CA ALA A 777 9.51 42.53 -11.58
C ALA A 777 9.09 43.26 -10.29
N TYR A 778 8.60 42.52 -9.28
CA TYR A 778 8.28 43.08 -7.97
C TYR A 778 9.53 43.68 -7.31
N ILE A 779 10.66 42.97 -7.31
CA ILE A 779 11.94 43.46 -6.76
C ILE A 779 12.43 44.68 -7.53
N ASP A 780 12.39 44.67 -8.86
CA ASP A 780 12.79 45.81 -9.69
C ASP A 780 11.98 47.06 -9.33
N VAL A 781 10.65 46.94 -9.24
CA VAL A 781 9.78 48.06 -8.81
C VAL A 781 10.14 48.56 -7.41
N ARG A 782 10.44 47.65 -6.47
CA ARG A 782 10.82 48.02 -5.09
C ARG A 782 12.19 48.70 -5.01
N GLU A 783 13.09 48.40 -5.94
CA GLU A 783 14.39 49.06 -6.10
C GLU A 783 14.32 50.32 -6.99
N GLY A 784 13.12 50.72 -7.45
CA GLY A 784 12.92 51.89 -8.31
C GLY A 784 13.32 51.70 -9.78
N LYS A 785 13.52 50.45 -10.21
CA LYS A 785 13.84 50.08 -11.60
C LYS A 785 12.56 49.90 -12.43
N PRO A 786 12.63 50.13 -13.76
CA PRO A 786 11.49 49.90 -14.64
C PRO A 786 11.18 48.40 -14.78
N ALA A 787 9.88 48.07 -14.80
CA ALA A 787 9.38 46.72 -15.10
C ALA A 787 8.11 46.82 -15.96
N ASP A 788 8.03 46.01 -17.01
CA ASP A 788 6.85 45.91 -17.89
C ASP A 788 5.79 44.99 -17.28
N LEU A 789 5.04 45.55 -16.32
CA LEU A 789 4.01 44.80 -15.58
C LEU A 789 2.83 44.39 -16.47
N GLU A 790 2.50 45.17 -17.50
CA GLU A 790 1.33 44.92 -18.34
C GLU A 790 1.51 43.65 -19.20
N SER A 791 2.65 43.54 -19.88
CA SER A 791 3.03 42.35 -20.62
C SER A 791 3.12 41.11 -19.73
N LEU A 792 3.70 41.26 -18.53
CA LEU A 792 3.79 40.16 -17.55
C LEU A 792 2.42 39.69 -17.05
N VAL A 793 1.46 40.61 -16.82
CA VAL A 793 0.09 40.26 -16.45
C VAL A 793 -0.63 39.54 -17.58
N ALA A 794 -0.45 39.97 -18.83
CA ALA A 794 -1.00 39.28 -19.99
C ALA A 794 -0.45 37.84 -20.11
N GLY A 795 0.85 37.65 -19.88
CA GLY A 795 1.50 36.34 -19.90
C GLY A 795 1.17 35.42 -18.72
N ALA A 796 0.61 35.95 -17.63
CA ALA A 796 0.35 35.21 -16.39
C ALA A 796 -1.14 34.90 -16.13
N GLN A 797 -2.05 35.09 -17.10
CA GLN A 797 -3.50 35.00 -16.87
C GLN A 797 -4.01 33.69 -16.25
N LYS A 798 -3.27 32.59 -16.42
CA LYS A 798 -3.61 31.26 -15.86
C LYS A 798 -2.90 30.95 -14.54
N GLU A 799 -2.11 31.89 -14.01
CA GLU A 799 -1.18 31.67 -12.90
C GLU A 799 -1.46 32.63 -11.73
N PRO A 800 -2.43 32.31 -10.86
CA PRO A 800 -2.85 33.19 -9.76
C PRO A 800 -1.71 33.75 -8.89
N ALA A 801 -0.71 32.98 -8.44
CA ALA A 801 0.38 33.51 -7.62
C ALA A 801 1.21 34.55 -8.37
N ALA A 802 1.49 34.34 -9.66
CA ALA A 802 2.18 35.33 -10.47
C ALA A 802 1.36 36.61 -10.62
N LEU A 803 0.05 36.49 -10.86
CA LEU A 803 -0.86 37.65 -10.92
C LEU A 803 -0.97 38.38 -9.58
N GLN A 804 -0.99 37.65 -8.46
CA GLN A 804 -1.00 38.21 -7.11
C GLN A 804 0.29 39.01 -6.85
N ILE A 805 1.46 38.45 -7.19
CA ILE A 805 2.75 39.15 -7.05
C ILE A 805 2.79 40.40 -7.95
N LEU A 806 2.30 40.31 -9.19
CA LEU A 806 2.24 41.46 -10.11
C LEU A 806 1.25 42.54 -9.63
N ALA A 807 0.12 42.15 -9.03
CA ALA A 807 -0.80 43.08 -8.39
C ALA A 807 -0.10 43.84 -7.26
N LEU A 808 0.66 43.12 -6.42
CA LEU A 808 1.48 43.72 -5.37
C LEU A 808 2.61 44.60 -5.93
N ALA A 809 3.13 44.31 -7.13
CA ALA A 809 4.08 45.17 -7.83
C ALA A 809 3.44 46.50 -8.28
N TYR A 810 2.22 46.49 -8.83
CA TYR A 810 1.48 47.72 -9.11
C TYR A 810 1.20 48.53 -7.82
N VAL A 811 0.88 47.86 -6.71
CA VAL A 811 0.77 48.52 -5.40
C VAL A 811 2.08 49.16 -4.98
N ALA A 812 3.22 48.47 -5.14
CA ALA A 812 4.54 49.02 -4.84
C ALA A 812 4.86 50.26 -5.71
N LYS A 813 4.40 50.28 -6.97
CA LYS A 813 4.47 51.44 -7.88
C LYS A 813 3.47 52.55 -7.55
N LYS A 814 2.58 52.35 -6.57
CA LYS A 814 1.45 53.22 -6.21
C LYS A 814 0.41 53.40 -7.34
N ASP A 815 0.38 52.48 -8.30
CA ASP A 815 -0.55 52.50 -9.43
C ASP A 815 -1.85 51.75 -9.10
N TRP A 816 -2.71 52.40 -8.33
CA TRP A 816 -3.96 51.81 -7.86
C TRP A 816 -4.99 51.59 -8.97
N LYS A 817 -4.87 52.29 -10.11
CA LYS A 817 -5.76 52.12 -11.26
C LYS A 817 -5.66 50.71 -11.83
N HIS A 818 -4.44 50.16 -11.89
CA HIS A 818 -4.20 48.79 -12.33
C HIS A 818 -4.20 47.79 -11.16
N ALA A 819 -3.68 48.19 -9.99
CA ALA A 819 -3.59 47.29 -8.85
C ALA A 819 -4.96 46.83 -8.33
N GLU A 820 -5.89 47.77 -8.07
CA GLU A 820 -7.12 47.44 -7.37
C GLU A 820 -8.03 46.46 -8.15
N PRO A 821 -8.28 46.63 -9.46
CA PRO A 821 -9.04 45.66 -10.25
C PRO A 821 -8.38 44.28 -10.27
N LEU A 822 -7.05 44.23 -10.39
CA LEU A 822 -6.32 42.97 -10.40
C LEU A 822 -6.39 42.27 -9.04
N LEU A 823 -6.18 43.00 -7.94
CA LEU A 823 -6.33 42.48 -6.56
C LEU A 823 -7.73 41.88 -6.35
N LYS A 824 -8.80 42.58 -6.75
CA LYS A 824 -10.19 42.07 -6.63
C LYS A 824 -10.38 40.75 -7.38
N LYS A 825 -9.73 40.60 -8.54
CA LYS A 825 -9.81 39.38 -9.36
C LYS A 825 -9.12 38.19 -8.70
N VAL A 826 -7.96 38.39 -8.04
CA VAL A 826 -7.07 37.28 -7.65
C VAL A 826 -6.92 37.06 -6.14
N ALA A 827 -7.42 37.95 -5.28
CA ALA A 827 -7.19 37.90 -3.83
C ALA A 827 -7.62 36.57 -3.18
N PHE A 828 -8.70 35.96 -3.65
CA PHE A 828 -9.24 34.71 -3.09
C PHE A 828 -9.05 33.50 -4.01
N GLU A 829 -8.27 33.63 -5.08
CA GLU A 829 -7.89 32.46 -5.88
C GLU A 829 -6.92 31.59 -5.07
N ARG A 830 -7.36 30.36 -4.79
CA ARG A 830 -6.58 29.37 -4.05
C ARG A 830 -5.44 28.85 -4.91
N GLN A 831 -4.25 28.75 -4.32
CA GLN A 831 -3.13 28.05 -4.91
C GLN A 831 -2.34 27.27 -3.88
N LEU A 832 -1.88 26.09 -4.30
CA LEU A 832 -1.03 25.23 -3.51
C LEU A 832 0.29 25.97 -3.19
N ILE A 833 0.77 25.82 -1.96
CA ILE A 833 2.03 26.36 -1.40
C ILE A 833 2.23 27.90 -1.43
N PHE A 834 1.30 28.69 -1.97
CA PHE A 834 1.40 30.17 -2.07
C PHE A 834 0.43 30.94 -1.18
N THR A 835 -0.11 30.32 -0.14
CA THR A 835 -1.05 30.95 0.82
C THR A 835 -0.51 32.26 1.40
N PHE A 836 0.80 32.40 1.60
CA PHE A 836 1.41 33.65 2.09
C PHE A 836 1.37 34.80 1.06
N VAL A 837 1.40 34.49 -0.24
CA VAL A 837 1.19 35.47 -1.32
C VAL A 837 -0.28 35.89 -1.34
N GLN A 838 -1.18 34.92 -1.24
CA GLN A 838 -2.62 35.16 -1.16
C GLN A 838 -2.95 36.03 0.05
N ALA A 839 -2.49 35.66 1.26
CA ALA A 839 -2.70 36.42 2.49
C ALA A 839 -2.22 37.87 2.36
N ARG A 840 -1.04 38.09 1.77
CA ARG A 840 -0.53 39.44 1.51
C ARG A 840 -1.42 40.22 0.54
N THR A 841 -1.94 39.57 -0.48
CA THR A 841 -2.85 40.14 -1.48
C THR A 841 -4.18 40.55 -0.84
N VAL A 842 -4.81 39.64 -0.07
CA VAL A 842 -6.04 39.89 0.66
C VAL A 842 -5.85 41.03 1.66
N LYS A 843 -4.76 41.01 2.44
CA LYS A 843 -4.43 42.07 3.40
C LYS A 843 -4.28 43.44 2.71
N THR A 844 -3.62 43.47 1.56
CA THR A 844 -3.40 44.71 0.81
C THR A 844 -4.72 45.30 0.30
N LEU A 845 -5.62 44.45 -0.19
CA LEU A 845 -6.96 44.88 -0.62
C LEU A 845 -7.82 45.33 0.58
N PHE A 846 -7.76 44.61 1.70
CA PHE A 846 -8.40 45.00 2.94
C PHE A 846 -7.94 46.38 3.43
N ASP A 847 -6.63 46.61 3.51
CA ASP A 847 -6.05 47.88 3.92
C ASP A 847 -6.45 49.02 2.99
N ARG A 848 -6.54 48.73 1.69
CA ARG A 848 -7.05 49.69 0.68
C ARG A 848 -8.49 50.08 0.99
N TYR A 849 -9.37 49.13 1.30
CA TYR A 849 -10.76 49.43 1.63
C TYR A 849 -10.89 50.19 2.96
N VAL A 850 -10.16 49.78 3.99
CA VAL A 850 -10.16 50.48 5.29
C VAL A 850 -9.66 51.92 5.14
N SER A 851 -8.52 52.13 4.47
CA SER A 851 -7.95 53.48 4.26
C SER A 851 -8.83 54.39 3.39
N THR A 852 -9.64 53.82 2.49
CA THR A 852 -10.61 54.55 1.66
C THR A 852 -12.02 54.58 2.26
N LYS A 853 -12.18 54.18 3.54
CA LYS A 853 -13.44 54.17 4.29
C LYS A 853 -14.55 53.29 3.68
N ARG A 854 -14.18 52.29 2.88
CA ARG A 854 -15.05 51.28 2.26
C ARG A 854 -15.25 50.09 3.20
N ILE A 855 -15.83 50.37 4.38
CA ILE A 855 -15.88 49.42 5.50
C ILE A 855 -16.75 48.20 5.18
N LYS A 856 -17.81 48.36 4.37
CA LYS A 856 -18.66 47.23 3.98
C LYS A 856 -17.86 46.18 3.21
N GLU A 857 -17.08 46.60 2.21
CA GLU A 857 -16.23 45.68 1.45
C GLU A 857 -15.07 45.12 2.29
N ALA A 858 -14.57 45.88 3.27
CA ALA A 858 -13.59 45.37 4.23
C ALA A 858 -14.19 44.28 5.13
N ASN A 859 -15.44 44.44 5.58
CA ASN A 859 -16.17 43.45 6.36
C ASN A 859 -16.48 42.19 5.53
N GLU A 860 -16.76 42.32 4.23
CA GLU A 860 -16.89 41.17 3.32
C GLU A 860 -15.58 40.37 3.23
N ILE A 861 -14.43 41.04 3.13
CA ILE A 861 -13.12 40.37 3.17
C ILE A 861 -12.90 39.67 4.52
N ALA A 862 -13.18 40.35 5.63
CA ALA A 862 -13.02 39.77 6.97
C ALA A 862 -13.92 38.55 7.17
N TYR A 863 -15.13 38.57 6.61
CA TYR A 863 -16.05 37.42 6.59
C TYR A 863 -15.47 36.26 5.78
N THR A 864 -14.99 36.51 4.56
CA THR A 864 -14.39 35.45 3.72
C THR A 864 -13.19 34.81 4.42
N VAL A 865 -12.31 35.61 5.01
CA VAL A 865 -11.17 35.12 5.81
C VAL A 865 -11.64 34.30 7.01
N MET A 866 -12.70 34.73 7.68
CA MET A 866 -13.31 33.98 8.78
C MET A 866 -13.82 32.61 8.31
N THR A 867 -14.32 32.49 7.07
CA THR A 867 -14.85 31.25 6.47
C THR A 867 -13.85 30.47 5.61
N SER A 868 -12.58 30.88 5.55
CA SER A 868 -11.64 30.25 4.60
C SER A 868 -10.16 30.29 5.04
N ALA A 869 -9.83 30.89 6.18
CA ALA A 869 -8.45 30.96 6.65
C ALA A 869 -8.41 30.85 8.18
N TYR A 870 -9.18 29.89 8.69
CA TYR A 870 -9.36 29.64 10.12
C TYR A 870 -8.01 29.41 10.80
N GLY A 871 -7.71 30.18 11.84
CA GLY A 871 -6.51 30.02 12.65
C GLY A 871 -5.18 30.36 11.95
N ASN A 872 -5.18 30.67 10.64
CA ASN A 872 -3.94 30.96 9.91
C ASN A 872 -3.36 32.33 10.34
N PRO A 873 -2.15 32.37 10.94
CA PRO A 873 -1.55 33.60 11.45
C PRO A 873 -1.33 34.68 10.39
N LEU A 874 -1.20 34.30 9.12
CA LEU A 874 -0.98 35.24 8.01
C LEU A 874 -2.16 36.19 7.78
N TYR A 875 -3.35 35.84 8.26
CA TYR A 875 -4.57 36.62 8.12
C TYR A 875 -4.99 37.34 9.42
N ARG A 876 -4.16 37.28 10.48
CA ARG A 876 -4.51 37.80 11.81
C ARG A 876 -4.85 39.30 11.81
N GLU A 877 -4.24 40.08 10.93
CA GLU A 877 -4.41 41.55 10.87
C GLU A 877 -5.60 42.00 10.01
N ILE A 878 -6.48 41.09 9.62
CA ILE A 878 -7.74 41.38 8.93
C ILE A 878 -8.86 41.27 9.96
N GLY A 879 -9.70 42.29 10.10
CA GLY A 879 -10.73 42.34 11.13
C GLY A 879 -11.97 43.12 10.70
N PHE A 880 -12.99 43.10 11.55
CA PHE A 880 -14.26 43.77 11.29
C PHE A 880 -14.29 45.22 11.80
N ASP A 881 -15.10 46.05 11.15
CA ASP A 881 -15.37 47.45 11.47
C ASP A 881 -14.16 48.39 11.47
N GLY A 882 -13.22 48.15 10.56
CA GLY A 882 -12.05 49.02 10.37
C GLY A 882 -10.90 48.75 11.36
N PRO A 883 -10.21 49.77 11.91
CA PRO A 883 -9.00 49.60 12.72
C PRO A 883 -9.18 48.70 13.96
N PRO A 884 -8.13 48.02 14.45
CA PRO A 884 -8.27 47.06 15.55
C PRO A 884 -8.68 47.72 16.87
N ASP A 885 -9.74 47.20 17.51
CA ASP A 885 -10.18 47.61 18.84
C ASP A 885 -10.96 46.46 19.52
N VAL A 886 -10.44 46.00 20.66
CA VAL A 886 -11.05 44.90 21.42
C VAL A 886 -12.43 45.26 21.97
N LYS A 887 -12.71 46.56 22.19
CA LYS A 887 -13.98 47.02 22.75
C LYS A 887 -15.17 46.75 21.83
N LYS A 888 -14.95 46.58 20.53
CA LYS A 888 -15.98 46.26 19.53
C LYS A 888 -16.67 44.91 19.79
N PHE A 889 -15.96 43.99 20.43
CA PHE A 889 -16.45 42.63 20.66
C PHE A 889 -17.20 42.48 21.98
N VAL A 890 -17.18 43.50 22.85
CA VAL A 890 -17.79 43.45 24.19
C VAL A 890 -19.27 43.08 24.09
N GLY A 891 -19.65 42.07 24.86
CA GLY A 891 -21.02 41.58 24.89
C GLY A 891 -21.08 40.06 24.92
N THR A 892 -22.26 39.54 24.60
CA THR A 892 -22.53 38.11 24.60
C THR A 892 -23.11 37.71 23.25
N ILE A 893 -22.57 36.64 22.68
CA ILE A 893 -23.05 36.04 21.45
C ILE A 893 -23.53 34.63 21.79
N GLN A 894 -24.76 34.30 21.39
CA GLN A 894 -25.32 32.96 21.55
C GLN A 894 -25.58 32.38 20.16
N MET A 895 -25.07 31.18 19.93
CA MET A 895 -25.12 30.51 18.64
C MET A 895 -25.55 29.05 18.82
N ASP A 896 -26.36 28.56 17.91
CA ASP A 896 -26.65 27.14 17.75
C ASP A 896 -25.54 26.50 16.91
N THR A 897 -25.17 25.26 17.21
CA THR A 897 -23.95 24.64 16.65
C THR A 897 -24.25 23.41 15.80
N GLY A 898 -23.41 23.19 14.79
CA GLY A 898 -23.36 22.00 13.96
C GLY A 898 -21.96 21.82 13.34
N ALA A 899 -21.54 20.58 13.10
CA ALA A 899 -20.28 20.28 12.43
C ALA A 899 -20.39 20.42 10.89
N PHE A 900 -19.25 20.50 10.21
CA PHE A 900 -19.15 20.73 8.76
C PHE A 900 -18.69 19.48 7.97
N ASP A 901 -18.23 18.42 8.64
CA ASP A 901 -17.69 17.24 7.98
C ASP A 901 -18.77 16.20 7.65
N LEU A 902 -18.54 15.45 6.55
CA LEU A 902 -19.42 14.45 5.90
C LEU A 902 -19.90 13.28 6.80
N LEU A 903 -19.67 13.32 8.10
CA LEU A 903 -20.19 12.34 9.04
C LEU A 903 -21.64 12.73 9.43
N PRO A 904 -22.65 11.93 9.06
CA PRO A 904 -24.07 12.27 9.19
C PRO A 904 -24.58 12.37 10.64
N ASP A 905 -23.77 12.01 11.63
CA ASP A 905 -24.13 12.03 13.05
C ASP A 905 -23.64 13.30 13.74
N ILE A 906 -24.17 14.44 13.32
CA ILE A 906 -23.82 15.72 13.95
C ILE A 906 -24.67 15.97 15.18
N VAL A 907 -23.95 15.93 16.29
CA VAL A 907 -24.29 16.48 17.59
C VAL A 907 -24.73 17.95 17.47
N ARG A 908 -26.04 18.20 17.59
CA ARG A 908 -26.59 19.57 17.71
C ARG A 908 -26.32 20.11 19.11
N GLY A 909 -25.92 21.37 19.18
CA GLY A 909 -25.61 22.03 20.44
C GLY A 909 -25.90 23.52 20.42
N HIS A 910 -25.44 24.20 21.46
CA HIS A 910 -25.42 25.64 21.51
C HIS A 910 -24.19 26.10 22.28
N ILE A 911 -23.67 27.26 21.93
CA ILE A 911 -22.55 27.90 22.59
C ILE A 911 -22.89 29.36 22.88
N LYS A 912 -22.60 29.78 24.11
CA LYS A 912 -22.70 31.17 24.55
C LYS A 912 -21.29 31.66 24.87
N LEU A 913 -20.84 32.68 24.16
CA LEU A 913 -19.55 33.33 24.38
C LEU A 913 -19.77 34.74 24.92
N THR A 914 -19.02 35.12 25.95
CA THR A 914 -19.03 36.44 26.57
C THR A 914 -17.64 37.04 26.51
N PHE A 915 -17.56 38.27 26.00
CA PHE A 915 -16.32 39.01 25.74
C PHE A 915 -16.28 40.25 26.61
N THR A 916 -15.15 40.46 27.29
CA THR A 916 -14.93 41.61 28.17
C THR A 916 -14.12 42.71 27.47
N SER A 917 -14.12 43.92 28.04
CA SER A 917 -13.32 45.04 27.54
C SER A 917 -11.81 44.82 27.66
N ALA A 918 -11.37 43.87 28.48
CA ALA A 918 -9.98 43.42 28.58
C ALA A 918 -9.63 42.31 27.57
N GLY A 919 -10.57 41.92 26.69
CA GLY A 919 -10.38 40.84 25.73
C GLY A 919 -10.46 39.43 26.33
N ALA A 920 -10.81 39.28 27.61
CA ALA A 920 -11.06 37.95 28.17
C ALA A 920 -12.37 37.37 27.62
N VAL A 921 -12.34 36.08 27.29
CA VAL A 921 -13.46 35.32 26.75
C VAL A 921 -13.82 34.19 27.71
N SER A 922 -15.10 34.11 28.05
CA SER A 922 -15.68 32.98 28.78
C SER A 922 -16.88 32.45 28.03
N GLY A 923 -17.13 31.16 28.09
CA GLY A 923 -18.28 30.57 27.44
C GLY A 923 -18.76 29.29 28.07
N SER A 924 -20.01 28.98 27.79
CA SER A 924 -20.74 27.81 28.28
C SER A 924 -21.71 27.33 27.21
N GLY A 925 -22.09 26.06 27.26
CA GLY A 925 -23.10 25.53 26.35
C GLY A 925 -23.22 24.03 26.45
N ALA A 926 -23.68 23.42 25.36
CA ALA A 926 -23.69 21.97 25.21
C ALA A 926 -23.29 21.58 23.78
N MET A 927 -22.51 20.52 23.66
CA MET A 927 -22.24 19.82 22.41
C MET A 927 -22.94 18.47 22.54
N GLY A 928 -24.20 18.40 22.09
CA GLY A 928 -25.06 17.24 22.30
C GLY A 928 -25.56 17.20 23.73
N ASP A 929 -25.40 16.05 24.35
CA ASP A 929 -25.73 15.86 25.77
C ASP A 929 -24.60 16.30 26.71
N TYR A 930 -23.42 16.66 26.17
CA TYR A 930 -22.26 17.02 26.97
C TYR A 930 -22.19 18.53 27.21
N PRO A 931 -22.13 18.99 28.48
CA PRO A 931 -21.88 20.40 28.76
C PRO A 931 -20.47 20.78 28.32
N LEU A 932 -20.33 21.99 27.77
CA LEU A 932 -19.05 22.55 27.36
C LEU A 932 -18.73 23.84 28.14
N SER A 933 -17.44 24.10 28.29
CA SER A 933 -16.90 25.36 28.80
C SER A 933 -15.82 25.92 27.87
N VAL A 934 -15.76 27.24 27.75
CA VAL A 934 -14.77 27.95 26.94
C VAL A 934 -14.08 29.01 27.78
N THR A 935 -12.76 29.07 27.72
CA THR A 935 -11.96 30.12 28.36
C THR A 935 -10.85 30.55 27.43
N GLY A 936 -10.69 31.85 27.19
CA GLY A 936 -9.71 32.34 26.22
C GLY A 936 -9.56 33.84 26.17
N LYS A 937 -9.01 34.32 25.06
CA LYS A 937 -8.80 35.74 24.75
C LYS A 937 -9.18 36.06 23.31
N ILE A 938 -9.60 37.29 23.08
CA ILE A 938 -9.82 37.90 21.77
C ILE A 938 -8.95 39.15 21.64
N ASP A 939 -8.37 39.36 20.46
CA ASP A 939 -7.62 40.59 20.16
C ASP A 939 -8.48 41.65 19.43
N GLY A 940 -7.88 42.82 19.14
CA GLY A 940 -8.58 43.92 18.47
C GLY A 940 -8.98 43.65 17.02
N TYR A 941 -8.48 42.59 16.40
CA TYR A 941 -8.87 42.15 15.06
C TYR A 941 -9.96 41.07 15.08
N GLY A 942 -10.35 40.61 16.28
CA GLY A 942 -11.32 39.55 16.47
C GLY A 942 -10.73 38.15 16.43
N ASN A 943 -9.40 37.99 16.51
CA ASN A 943 -8.79 36.67 16.59
C ASN A 943 -9.03 36.07 17.98
N LEU A 944 -9.82 35.00 18.03
CA LEU A 944 -10.08 34.23 19.22
C LEU A 944 -9.01 33.14 19.39
N GLN A 945 -8.46 33.06 20.60
CA GLN A 945 -7.65 31.94 21.07
C GLN A 945 -8.22 31.47 22.40
N ALA A 946 -8.81 30.28 22.42
CA ALA A 946 -9.48 29.74 23.59
C ALA A 946 -9.19 28.25 23.78
N THR A 947 -9.49 27.77 24.98
CA THR A 947 -9.61 26.36 25.29
C THR A 947 -11.08 26.03 25.41
N LEU A 948 -11.54 25.04 24.65
CA LEU A 948 -12.87 24.45 24.80
C LEU A 948 -12.72 23.10 25.49
N LYS A 949 -13.53 22.85 26.51
CA LYS A 949 -13.61 21.56 27.20
C LYS A 949 -15.03 21.05 27.13
N ALA A 950 -15.21 19.80 26.70
CA ALA A 950 -16.49 19.09 26.74
C ALA A 950 -16.20 17.60 26.94
N HIS A 951 -16.97 16.94 27.80
CA HIS A 951 -16.69 15.57 28.24
C HIS A 951 -15.23 15.43 28.78
N ASP A 952 -14.47 14.46 28.30
CA ASP A 952 -13.06 14.18 28.59
C ASP A 952 -12.08 14.85 27.60
N ARG A 953 -12.60 15.61 26.63
CA ARG A 953 -11.81 16.21 25.56
C ARG A 953 -11.52 17.69 25.81
N VAL A 954 -10.35 18.10 25.34
CA VAL A 954 -9.86 19.48 25.41
C VAL A 954 -9.35 19.89 24.03
N TRP A 955 -9.94 20.95 23.49
CA TRP A 955 -9.56 21.52 22.21
C TRP A 955 -8.96 22.90 22.37
N ARG A 956 -7.95 23.20 21.55
CA ARG A 956 -7.58 24.57 21.22
C ARG A 956 -8.61 25.09 20.22
N MET A 957 -9.37 26.10 20.62
CA MET A 957 -10.38 26.75 19.80
C MET A 957 -9.84 28.06 19.22
N THR A 958 -9.74 28.14 17.90
CA THR A 958 -9.33 29.35 17.17
C THR A 958 -10.42 29.78 16.20
N GLY A 959 -10.51 31.08 15.92
CA GLY A 959 -11.46 31.61 14.95
C GLY A 959 -11.42 33.13 14.87
N LYS A 960 -12.02 33.69 13.82
CA LYS A 960 -12.15 35.14 13.65
C LYS A 960 -13.58 35.55 13.96
N VAL A 961 -13.79 36.16 15.12
CA VAL A 961 -15.12 36.53 15.64
C VAL A 961 -15.50 37.91 15.11
N ALA A 962 -16.77 38.11 14.77
CA ALA A 962 -17.31 39.41 14.42
C ALA A 962 -17.87 40.16 15.65
N PRO A 963 -17.94 41.49 15.63
CA PRO A 963 -18.68 42.27 16.61
C PRO A 963 -20.16 41.83 16.70
N PRO A 964 -20.78 41.81 17.89
CA PRO A 964 -22.13 41.25 18.09
C PRO A 964 -23.22 41.81 17.16
N HIS A 965 -23.13 43.07 16.73
CA HIS A 965 -24.13 43.69 15.86
C HIS A 965 -24.07 43.15 14.41
N LEU A 966 -22.90 42.77 13.92
CA LEU A 966 -22.72 42.29 12.54
C LEU A 966 -23.44 40.96 12.25
N TYR A 967 -23.68 40.12 13.26
CA TYR A 967 -24.46 38.88 13.11
C TYR A 967 -25.91 39.13 12.66
N LYS A 968 -26.43 40.36 12.87
CA LYS A 968 -27.75 40.80 12.40
C LYS A 968 -27.69 41.58 11.10
N GLU A 969 -26.61 42.33 10.88
CA GLU A 969 -26.48 43.27 9.76
C GLU A 969 -25.91 42.64 8.48
N LEU A 970 -25.07 41.59 8.62
CA LEU A 970 -24.49 40.87 7.50
C LEU A 970 -25.27 39.59 7.22
N PRO A 971 -26.02 39.50 6.09
CA PRO A 971 -26.84 38.34 5.78
C PRO A 971 -26.06 37.02 5.69
N GLN A 972 -24.75 37.07 5.41
CA GLN A 972 -23.91 35.89 5.28
C GLN A 972 -23.85 35.07 6.59
N PHE A 973 -23.93 35.71 7.76
CA PHE A 973 -23.99 34.99 9.05
C PHE A 973 -25.28 34.19 9.23
N GLN A 974 -26.35 34.47 8.47
CA GLN A 974 -27.58 33.69 8.50
C GLN A 974 -27.51 32.44 7.61
N SER A 975 -26.55 32.38 6.67
CA SER A 975 -26.35 31.22 5.78
C SER A 975 -25.26 30.28 6.29
N LEU A 976 -24.00 30.73 6.36
CA LEU A 976 -22.84 29.92 6.75
C LEU A 976 -22.43 30.14 8.22
N GLY A 977 -22.93 31.18 8.88
CA GLY A 977 -22.66 31.41 10.30
C GLY A 977 -21.21 31.82 10.59
N GLN A 978 -20.76 31.46 11.79
CA GLN A 978 -19.41 31.62 12.31
C GLN A 978 -18.73 30.26 12.38
N ILE A 979 -17.45 30.18 12.01
CA ILE A 979 -16.71 28.92 12.09
C ILE A 979 -15.54 29.07 13.07
N PHE A 980 -15.31 28.01 13.82
CA PHE A 980 -14.16 27.83 14.71
C PHE A 980 -13.41 26.57 14.34
N LEU A 981 -12.09 26.63 14.39
CA LEU A 981 -11.23 25.45 14.32
C LEU A 981 -11.00 24.95 15.76
N LEU A 982 -11.34 23.69 16.00
CA LEU A 982 -11.07 22.97 17.24
C LEU A 982 -9.94 21.97 16.97
N LEU A 983 -8.76 22.23 17.50
CA LEU A 983 -7.59 21.35 17.33
C LEU A 983 -7.31 20.58 18.63
N GLU A 984 -7.25 19.27 18.53
CA GLU A 984 -6.86 18.37 19.61
C GLU A 984 -5.33 18.30 19.78
N PRO A 985 -4.81 17.92 20.96
CA PRO A 985 -3.37 17.76 21.18
C PRO A 985 -2.70 16.73 20.27
N ASN A 986 -3.44 15.74 19.77
CA ASN A 986 -2.97 14.73 18.81
C ASN A 986 -2.93 15.25 17.35
N GLY A 987 -3.31 16.50 17.11
CA GLY A 987 -3.37 17.11 15.77
C GLY A 987 -4.66 16.86 14.99
N GLN A 988 -5.65 16.15 15.56
CA GLN A 988 -6.98 16.04 14.96
C GLN A 988 -7.72 17.36 15.03
N ALA A 989 -8.44 17.70 13.97
CA ALA A 989 -9.16 18.97 13.84
C ALA A 989 -10.65 18.74 13.59
N LEU A 990 -11.49 19.58 14.20
CA LEU A 990 -12.91 19.67 13.95
C LEU A 990 -13.29 21.12 13.60
N PHE A 991 -14.02 21.31 12.50
CA PHE A 991 -14.58 22.61 12.13
C PHE A 991 -15.98 22.76 12.72
N TYR A 992 -16.10 23.73 13.63
CA TYR A 992 -17.31 23.94 14.42
C TYR A 992 -18.06 25.17 13.90
N MET A 993 -19.17 24.92 13.19
CA MET A 993 -20.02 25.97 12.62
C MET A 993 -21.11 26.36 13.63
N CYS A 994 -21.30 27.67 13.76
CA CYS A 994 -22.15 28.29 14.76
C CYS A 994 -23.05 29.33 14.08
N GLN A 995 -24.35 29.11 14.06
CA GLN A 995 -25.31 30.08 13.51
C GLN A 995 -25.97 30.86 14.64
N PRO A 996 -26.29 32.15 14.46
CA PRO A 996 -27.07 32.89 15.45
C PRO A 996 -28.38 32.16 15.77
N SER A 997 -28.69 31.95 17.05
CA SER A 997 -29.91 31.23 17.43
C SER A 997 -31.13 31.95 16.86
N LYS A 998 -31.91 31.26 16.01
CA LYS A 998 -33.17 31.82 15.50
C LYS A 998 -34.14 31.97 16.68
N GLN A 999 -34.65 33.18 16.94
CA GLN A 999 -35.83 33.31 17.79
C GLN A 999 -36.92 32.42 17.18
N LYS A 1000 -37.41 31.43 17.95
CA LYS A 1000 -38.46 30.50 17.51
C LYS A 1000 -39.66 31.26 16.96
N THR A 1001 -39.75 31.43 15.65
CA THR A 1001 -41.02 31.67 14.98
C THR A 1001 -41.67 30.31 14.78
N ALA A 1002 -42.98 30.24 15.08
CA ALA A 1002 -43.75 29.00 15.07
C ALA A 1002 -43.52 28.18 13.78
N PRO A 1003 -43.43 26.84 13.87
CA PRO A 1003 -43.06 26.01 12.73
C PRO A 1003 -44.06 26.18 11.58
N PRO A 1004 -43.60 26.37 10.32
CA PRO A 1004 -44.49 26.30 9.17
C PRO A 1004 -45.04 24.88 9.04
N LYS A 1005 -46.34 24.77 8.78
CA LYS A 1005 -47.04 23.49 8.55
C LYS A 1005 -46.27 22.68 7.49
N LYS A 1006 -45.89 21.45 7.86
CA LYS A 1006 -45.30 20.45 6.96
C LYS A 1006 -46.14 20.36 5.67
N ARG A 1007 -45.57 20.71 4.52
CA ARG A 1007 -45.99 20.16 3.23
C ARG A 1007 -45.09 18.94 2.98
N GLY A 1008 -45.71 17.78 2.87
CA GLY A 1008 -45.01 16.51 2.67
C GLY A 1008 -44.44 16.39 1.26
N LEU A 1009 -43.26 15.78 1.20
CA LEU A 1009 -42.88 14.74 0.25
C LEU A 1009 -41.85 13.86 0.96
#